data_AF-A0A1X7TLV6-F1
#
_entry.id   AF-A0A1X7TLV6-F1
#
_cell.length_a   1.000
_cell.length_b   1.000
_cell.length_c   1.000
_cell.angle_alpha   90.00
_cell.angle_beta   90.00
_cell.angle_gamma   90.00
#
_symmetry.space_group_name_H-M   'P 1'
#
loop_
_entity.id
_entity.type
_entity.pdbx_description
1 polymer ?
#
loop_
_entity_poly.entity_id
_entity_poly.type
_entity_poly.pdbx_seq_one_letter_code
_entity_poly.pdbx_strand_id
1 'polypeptide(L)'
;MSSTIVLLLFITSLVLAYSAAGLECRIYVSSSDGINNTYCWTGGVQTPCATIDLAIQRTAATDVRDNCSSVTIVYINPTGNDTLEATTTIELQLVNLVNNVSTASRSNIPLSVSTSVSNTLSQNDCPNIKITPINKQILCPAFDLESHCDCDKFVFTASVTDCNGATFDWRNDIHVHACDSISQSDASYNMNIKCKHCDEYDNYNSRCPNYPSYYYELPPCYKHITGDPIELTLNVSTLGELKASTISKINVTLTKFCQLPLTYIDGDCELIIPLCTNQEYCPIFTRYTDPVSYSNVCYDNSSQSYPTCTICPSGYGVSINKISECIQCEEYPINTLVFIGIEIIPITLMVLMVIIFNIQLTNGSINGLVFYSQAMFFTYSNYALVTADYITFNLFAIPCNIFSLDFTPFLGNYLLCIIPNMSPLGAISFWYVIGFYPLFLLLLLYLWITLYDKGYKCVVLVTRPFHCCMARFWNMTGIEPSFTHSIASIYVLCFTQLTGTSFKILCFNYNFYMNDGIFVFFYDSYVQYFHGAHAVAGSFAISVLLIMILLPTLCILLYPFKWFHKLLDCLRLRKQLLISLCDVFTGPFKNGTENTYDYRFFAGLYLLAKIIAFLLEFSFDYDEYYIVPTVQVSIVFLLAIIILVFRPFKRNIHSFTEVMMLIFQMGYFIFVNHDIVSINLPGSSTSFFILNILLFGVILPLYIIHQIIKTIINCINYHKLHNRTVPANIEEQEESQPLVVDDWIADRMENPLEYNEQHVQVPIEDYLPPNIEQPANNDNDTNYIPTTATYGSTNNPTVQQQL
;
A
#
# COMPACT_ATOMS: atom_id res chain seq x y z
N MET A 1 10.34 -30.77 -14.72
CA MET A 1 11.16 -31.48 -13.72
C MET A 1 11.79 -30.56 -12.66
N SER A 2 12.05 -29.27 -12.91
CA SER A 2 12.64 -28.36 -11.91
C SER A 2 11.69 -27.99 -10.74
N SER A 3 10.41 -27.71 -11.03
CA SER A 3 9.47 -27.22 -10.00
C SER A 3 9.09 -28.25 -8.93
N THR A 4 9.03 -29.55 -9.27
CA THR A 4 8.77 -30.62 -8.30
C THR A 4 9.97 -30.87 -7.40
N ILE A 5 11.20 -30.74 -7.91
CA ILE A 5 12.42 -30.84 -7.10
C ILE A 5 12.53 -29.63 -6.17
N VAL A 6 12.18 -28.42 -6.61
CA VAL A 6 12.14 -27.23 -5.73
C VAL A 6 11.08 -27.38 -4.65
N LEU A 7 9.85 -27.79 -4.99
CA LEU A 7 8.79 -28.04 -4.00
C LEU A 7 9.17 -29.16 -3.02
N LEU A 8 9.78 -30.26 -3.51
CA LEU A 8 10.24 -31.34 -2.65
C LEU A 8 11.38 -30.87 -1.76
N LEU A 9 12.36 -30.11 -2.28
CA LEU A 9 13.46 -29.51 -1.51
C LEU A 9 12.93 -28.53 -0.46
N PHE A 10 11.89 -27.75 -0.78
CA PHE A 10 11.26 -26.79 0.14
C PHE A 10 10.47 -27.50 1.23
N ILE A 11 9.66 -28.51 0.89
CA ILE A 11 8.94 -29.33 1.86
C ILE A 11 9.94 -30.12 2.72
N THR A 12 11.01 -30.68 2.14
CA THR A 12 12.05 -31.35 2.92
C THR A 12 12.82 -30.37 3.78
N SER A 13 13.08 -29.12 3.35
CA SER A 13 13.75 -28.10 4.17
C SER A 13 12.87 -27.62 5.31
N LEU A 14 11.56 -27.49 5.07
CA LEU A 14 10.57 -27.18 6.11
C LEU A 14 10.48 -28.35 7.12
N VAL A 15 10.36 -29.60 6.63
CA VAL A 15 10.33 -30.81 7.46
C VAL A 15 11.65 -31.03 8.20
N LEU A 16 12.80 -30.72 7.60
CA LEU A 16 14.13 -30.80 8.23
C LEU A 16 14.34 -29.70 9.28
N ALA A 17 13.86 -28.48 9.03
CA ALA A 17 13.85 -27.42 10.04
C ALA A 17 12.95 -27.80 11.23
N TYR A 18 11.81 -28.45 10.96
CA TYR A 18 10.94 -28.98 12.01
C TYR A 18 11.52 -30.24 12.68
N SER A 19 12.27 -31.12 12.02
CA SER A 19 12.82 -32.34 12.64
C SER A 19 14.14 -32.10 13.38
N ALA A 20 14.96 -31.13 12.95
CA ALA A 20 16.26 -30.82 13.55
C ALA A 20 16.17 -29.99 14.84
N ALA A 21 15.03 -29.39 15.15
CA ALA A 21 14.75 -28.73 16.44
C ALA A 21 14.48 -29.74 17.57
N GLY A 22 15.39 -30.70 17.76
CA GLY A 22 15.51 -31.49 18.98
C GLY A 22 16.41 -30.73 19.95
N LEU A 23 15.82 -29.79 20.70
CA LEU A 23 16.50 -29.18 21.84
C LEU A 23 16.55 -30.22 22.97
N GLU A 24 17.75 -30.67 23.34
CA GLU A 24 17.99 -31.26 24.67
C GLU A 24 17.67 -30.18 25.72
N CYS A 25 16.62 -30.38 26.51
CA CYS A 25 16.42 -29.59 27.72
C CYS A 25 17.48 -29.98 28.76
N ARG A 26 18.55 -29.19 28.88
CA ARG A 26 19.48 -29.28 30.01
C ARG A 26 19.04 -28.30 31.10
N ILE A 27 18.74 -28.85 32.27
CA ILE A 27 18.49 -28.07 33.48
C ILE A 27 19.85 -27.80 34.11
N TYR A 28 20.22 -26.52 34.24
CA TYR A 28 21.43 -26.11 34.93
C TYR A 28 21.11 -25.84 36.40
N VAL A 29 21.72 -26.61 37.30
CA VAL A 29 21.71 -26.36 38.74
C VAL A 29 23.06 -25.72 39.08
N SER A 30 23.07 -24.39 39.27
CA SER A 30 24.22 -23.69 39.81
C SER A 30 24.16 -23.75 41.34
N SER A 31 25.05 -24.53 41.95
CA SER A 31 25.28 -24.51 43.39
C SER A 31 26.37 -23.48 43.68
N SER A 32 26.02 -22.20 43.75
CA SER A 32 26.89 -21.20 44.37
C SER A 32 26.40 -20.92 45.80
N ASP A 33 27.36 -20.94 46.72
CA ASP A 33 27.25 -20.57 48.13
C ASP A 33 26.66 -21.63 49.07
N GLY A 34 27.54 -22.24 49.87
CA GLY A 34 27.21 -23.19 50.92
C GLY A 34 26.40 -22.63 52.10
N ILE A 35 25.68 -21.51 51.95
CA ILE A 35 24.80 -20.95 52.99
C ILE A 35 23.61 -20.19 52.35
N ASN A 36 22.66 -20.91 51.73
CA ASN A 36 21.19 -20.69 51.73
C ASN A 36 20.50 -21.28 50.48
N ASN A 37 19.83 -22.42 50.64
CA ASN A 37 19.20 -23.20 49.56
C ASN A 37 17.77 -22.75 49.24
N THR A 38 17.54 -21.51 48.78
CA THR A 38 16.15 -21.05 48.60
C THR A 38 15.61 -20.98 47.18
N TYR A 39 16.37 -20.97 46.08
CA TYR A 39 15.78 -20.86 44.73
C TYR A 39 16.54 -21.59 43.62
N CYS A 40 15.79 -22.31 42.77
CA CYS A 40 16.27 -23.03 41.59
C CYS A 40 15.69 -22.36 40.33
N TRP A 41 16.45 -22.29 39.24
CA TRP A 41 16.06 -21.56 38.02
C TRP A 41 15.60 -22.50 36.91
N THR A 42 14.34 -22.40 36.50
CA THR A 42 13.79 -23.09 35.33
C THR A 42 12.95 -22.11 34.51
N GLY A 43 13.40 -21.78 33.30
CA GLY A 43 12.54 -21.17 32.27
C GLY A 43 11.75 -19.93 32.72
N GLY A 44 12.37 -19.01 33.45
CA GLY A 44 11.79 -17.68 33.73
C GLY A 44 10.87 -17.57 34.95
N VAL A 45 10.81 -18.56 35.85
CA VAL A 45 10.10 -18.45 37.15
C VAL A 45 10.97 -18.98 38.30
N GLN A 46 11.14 -18.20 39.37
CA GLN A 46 11.81 -18.65 40.61
C GLN A 46 10.89 -19.61 41.38
N THR A 47 11.35 -20.84 41.62
CA THR A 47 10.67 -21.81 42.50
C THR A 47 11.56 -22.21 43.68
N PRO A 48 11.01 -22.33 44.91
CA PRO A 48 11.80 -22.73 46.06
C PRO A 48 12.24 -24.20 45.99
N CYS A 49 13.55 -24.48 46.01
CA CYS A 49 14.11 -25.83 45.87
C CYS A 49 13.62 -26.81 46.96
N ALA A 50 13.27 -26.30 48.16
CA ALA A 50 12.80 -27.12 49.29
C ALA A 50 11.51 -27.91 49.00
N THR A 51 10.67 -27.43 48.06
CA THR A 51 9.43 -28.12 47.65
C THR A 51 9.70 -29.30 46.71
N ILE A 52 10.81 -29.25 45.97
CA ILE A 52 11.26 -30.29 45.05
C ILE A 52 11.98 -31.40 45.84
N ASP A 53 12.82 -31.04 46.82
CA ASP A 53 13.49 -32.03 47.68
C ASP A 53 12.49 -32.84 48.53
N LEU A 54 11.41 -32.22 49.03
CA LEU A 54 10.36 -32.95 49.76
C LEU A 54 9.46 -33.81 48.86
N ALA A 55 9.30 -33.45 47.58
CA ALA A 55 8.60 -34.25 46.59
C ALA A 55 9.45 -35.44 46.10
N ILE A 56 10.77 -35.25 45.97
CA ILE A 56 11.74 -36.27 45.59
C ILE A 56 12.01 -37.23 46.77
N GLN A 57 12.13 -36.75 48.01
CA GLN A 57 12.31 -37.63 49.17
C GLN A 57 11.05 -38.46 49.51
N ARG A 58 9.84 -37.98 49.17
CA ARG A 58 8.63 -38.81 49.29
C ARG A 58 8.42 -39.80 48.14
N THR A 59 9.01 -39.57 46.97
CA THR A 59 8.97 -40.52 45.85
C THR A 59 10.13 -41.53 45.86
N ALA A 60 11.24 -41.21 46.54
CA ALA A 60 12.38 -42.12 46.72
C ALA A 60 12.12 -43.30 47.69
N ALA A 61 10.92 -43.42 48.27
CA ALA A 61 10.54 -44.56 49.12
C ALA A 61 9.76 -45.66 48.39
N THR A 62 9.56 -45.57 47.07
CA THR A 62 8.94 -46.66 46.29
C THR A 62 9.60 -46.81 44.93
N ASP A 63 10.19 -47.98 44.72
CA ASP A 63 10.78 -48.46 43.48
C ASP A 63 9.71 -48.46 42.38
N VAL A 64 9.69 -47.43 41.53
CA VAL A 64 8.84 -47.34 40.34
C VAL A 64 9.72 -46.94 39.17
N ARG A 65 10.21 -47.96 38.46
CA ARG A 65 10.58 -47.84 37.05
C ARG A 65 9.33 -47.50 36.24
N ASP A 66 9.50 -46.55 35.31
CA ASP A 66 8.67 -46.30 34.14
C ASP A 66 7.22 -45.83 34.38
N ASN A 67 7.02 -44.50 34.52
CA ASN A 67 6.05 -43.68 33.78
C ASN A 67 5.75 -42.34 34.49
N CYS A 68 5.80 -41.23 33.76
CA CYS A 68 5.26 -39.93 34.20
C CYS A 68 3.87 -39.70 33.57
N SER A 69 2.80 -40.19 34.22
CA SER A 69 1.42 -39.83 33.86
C SER A 69 0.46 -39.96 35.05
N SER A 70 0.44 -39.00 35.97
CA SER A 70 -0.75 -38.69 36.80
C SER A 70 -0.50 -37.52 37.74
N VAL A 71 -1.34 -36.49 37.65
CA VAL A 71 -1.47 -35.45 38.68
C VAL A 71 -2.68 -35.81 39.54
N THR A 72 -2.45 -36.00 40.84
CA THR A 72 -3.49 -36.24 41.86
C THR A 72 -4.06 -34.89 42.31
N ILE A 73 -5.39 -34.72 42.25
CA ILE A 73 -6.10 -33.53 42.72
C ILE A 73 -7.03 -33.93 43.87
N VAL A 74 -6.98 -33.22 45.00
CA VAL A 74 -7.87 -33.39 46.16
C VAL A 74 -8.75 -32.16 46.30
N TYR A 75 -10.07 -32.34 46.37
CA TYR A 75 -11.05 -31.27 46.59
C TYR A 75 -11.76 -31.46 47.93
N ILE A 76 -12.00 -30.36 48.66
CA ILE A 76 -12.93 -30.28 49.80
C ILE A 76 -13.78 -29.00 49.61
N ASN A 77 -15.10 -29.17 49.71
CA ASN A 77 -16.14 -28.16 49.50
C ASN A 77 -16.71 -27.70 50.86
N PRO A 78 -17.09 -26.43 51.05
CA PRO A 78 -18.46 -26.20 51.54
C PRO A 78 -19.17 -24.94 51.02
N THR A 79 -20.49 -25.11 51.04
CA THR A 79 -21.67 -24.27 50.73
C THR A 79 -21.90 -23.04 51.62
N GLY A 80 -22.66 -22.05 51.11
CA GLY A 80 -23.60 -21.26 51.93
C GLY A 80 -23.76 -19.75 51.65
N ASN A 81 -24.78 -19.41 50.85
CA ASN A 81 -25.79 -18.34 50.96
C ASN A 81 -25.52 -16.83 51.22
N ASP A 82 -26.35 -16.05 50.49
CA ASP A 82 -27.03 -14.77 50.79
C ASP A 82 -26.54 -13.40 50.24
N THR A 83 -27.27 -12.94 49.21
CA THR A 83 -27.90 -11.61 48.93
C THR A 83 -27.15 -10.29 49.14
N LEU A 84 -27.16 -9.37 48.14
CA LEU A 84 -28.06 -8.19 48.05
C LEU A 84 -27.72 -7.28 46.84
N GLU A 85 -28.73 -6.53 46.40
CA GLU A 85 -28.95 -5.65 45.24
C GLU A 85 -28.06 -4.40 45.08
N ALA A 86 -27.96 -3.89 43.85
CA ALA A 86 -28.19 -2.46 43.53
C ALA A 86 -28.31 -2.22 42.01
N THR A 87 -29.49 -1.74 41.61
CA THR A 87 -29.90 -1.22 40.30
C THR A 87 -29.48 0.24 40.14
N THR A 88 -29.07 0.66 38.94
CA THR A 88 -29.30 2.04 38.46
C THR A 88 -29.58 2.09 36.96
N THR A 89 -30.56 2.93 36.66
CA THR A 89 -31.30 3.13 35.42
C THR A 89 -30.68 4.18 34.50
N ILE A 90 -30.96 4.02 33.20
CA ILE A 90 -30.65 4.94 32.10
C ILE A 90 -31.81 5.93 31.95
N GLU A 91 -31.52 7.23 31.87
CA GLU A 91 -32.45 8.24 31.33
C GLU A 91 -31.90 8.86 30.04
N LEU A 92 -32.82 9.00 29.08
CA LEU A 92 -32.66 9.55 27.74
C LEU A 92 -33.48 10.85 27.72
N GLN A 93 -32.88 11.99 27.40
CA GLN A 93 -33.61 13.23 27.14
C GLN A 93 -33.30 13.81 25.76
N LEU A 94 -34.38 14.18 25.09
CA LEU A 94 -34.51 14.72 23.74
C LEU A 94 -35.27 16.04 23.87
N VAL A 95 -34.68 17.17 23.47
CA VAL A 95 -35.41 18.46 23.34
C VAL A 95 -34.85 19.28 22.17
N ASN A 96 -35.75 19.59 21.23
CA ASN A 96 -35.65 20.58 20.16
C ASN A 96 -35.67 22.02 20.72
N LEU A 97 -35.04 22.97 20.02
CA LEU A 97 -35.40 24.39 20.11
C LEU A 97 -35.16 25.13 18.77
N VAL A 98 -36.22 25.79 18.32
CA VAL A 98 -36.31 26.78 17.23
C VAL A 98 -36.43 28.17 17.88
N ASN A 99 -35.69 29.19 17.41
CA ASN A 99 -36.24 30.50 16.98
C ASN A 99 -35.20 31.57 16.63
N ASN A 100 -35.62 32.40 15.66
CA ASN A 100 -35.08 33.64 15.08
C ASN A 100 -34.63 34.72 16.07
N VAL A 101 -33.66 35.57 15.65
CA VAL A 101 -33.74 37.05 15.72
C VAL A 101 -32.92 37.70 14.58
N SER A 102 -33.52 38.70 13.96
CA SER A 102 -33.05 39.66 12.94
C SER A 102 -32.25 40.85 13.50
N THR A 103 -31.35 41.44 12.71
CA THR A 103 -31.11 42.91 12.66
C THR A 103 -30.44 43.36 11.36
N ALA A 104 -30.84 44.55 10.92
CA ALA A 104 -30.57 45.20 9.63
C ALA A 104 -29.34 46.13 9.64
N SER A 105 -28.80 46.48 8.46
CA SER A 105 -28.76 47.90 7.98
C SER A 105 -27.93 48.12 6.69
N ARG A 106 -28.49 48.98 5.81
CA ARG A 106 -27.90 49.96 4.86
C ARG A 106 -26.94 49.43 3.75
N SER A 107 -27.07 49.85 2.48
CA SER A 107 -27.30 51.21 1.99
C SER A 107 -27.79 51.22 0.53
N ASN A 108 -28.66 52.19 0.22
CA ASN A 108 -29.11 52.55 -1.13
C ASN A 108 -28.13 53.56 -1.75
N ILE A 109 -27.79 53.37 -3.03
CA ILE A 109 -27.13 54.37 -3.89
C ILE A 109 -28.07 54.67 -5.05
N PRO A 110 -28.33 55.94 -5.39
CA PRO A 110 -29.19 56.31 -6.52
C PRO A 110 -28.38 56.32 -7.81
N LEU A 111 -28.90 55.68 -8.87
CA LEU A 111 -28.32 55.83 -10.21
C LEU A 111 -29.20 56.73 -11.08
N SER A 112 -28.52 57.75 -11.58
CA SER A 112 -28.99 58.85 -12.42
C SER A 112 -29.61 58.39 -13.74
N VAL A 113 -30.78 58.95 -14.03
CA VAL A 113 -31.41 59.01 -15.34
C VAL A 113 -30.51 59.82 -16.28
N SER A 114 -29.98 59.15 -17.31
CA SER A 114 -29.40 59.81 -18.48
C SER A 114 -30.44 59.80 -19.60
N THR A 115 -30.91 60.99 -19.95
CA THR A 115 -31.71 61.27 -21.14
C THR A 115 -30.88 61.00 -22.39
N SER A 116 -31.09 59.87 -23.04
CA SER A 116 -30.70 59.70 -24.44
C SER A 116 -31.78 60.30 -25.34
N VAL A 117 -31.33 61.22 -26.18
CA VAL A 117 -32.11 61.95 -27.17
C VAL A 117 -32.72 60.95 -28.16
N SER A 118 -34.06 60.84 -28.15
CA SER A 118 -34.81 60.18 -29.22
C SER A 118 -34.76 61.07 -30.47
N ASN A 119 -33.85 60.76 -31.40
CA ASN A 119 -33.99 61.24 -32.76
C ASN A 119 -35.12 60.43 -33.41
N THR A 120 -36.31 61.01 -33.43
CA THR A 120 -37.42 60.55 -34.27
C THR A 120 -36.99 60.64 -35.73
N LEU A 121 -36.63 59.51 -36.34
CA LEU A 121 -36.54 59.41 -37.80
C LEU A 121 -37.94 59.58 -38.37
N SER A 122 -38.07 60.57 -39.24
CA SER A 122 -39.27 60.81 -40.02
C SER A 122 -39.56 59.61 -40.93
N GLN A 123 -40.80 59.18 -40.88
CA GLN A 123 -41.40 58.01 -41.52
C GLN A 123 -41.39 58.08 -43.06
N ASN A 124 -40.21 58.00 -43.68
CA ASN A 124 -40.03 57.81 -45.14
C ASN A 124 -38.67 57.17 -45.50
N ASP A 125 -38.08 56.38 -44.61
CA ASP A 125 -36.77 55.78 -44.84
C ASP A 125 -36.90 54.30 -45.21
N CYS A 126 -36.26 53.90 -46.31
CA CYS A 126 -36.14 52.50 -46.73
C CYS A 126 -34.73 51.99 -46.39
N PRO A 127 -34.45 51.59 -45.13
CA PRO A 127 -33.21 50.93 -44.79
C PRO A 127 -33.14 49.57 -45.48
N ASN A 128 -32.14 49.38 -46.35
CA ASN A 128 -31.84 48.07 -46.92
C ASN A 128 -30.75 47.39 -46.09
N ILE A 129 -31.06 46.23 -45.52
CA ILE A 129 -30.05 45.39 -44.88
C ILE A 129 -29.31 44.63 -45.98
N LYS A 130 -27.98 44.74 -45.98
CA LYS A 130 -27.06 43.95 -46.79
C LYS A 130 -26.33 42.95 -45.90
N ILE A 131 -26.46 41.67 -46.23
CA ILE A 131 -25.78 40.56 -45.56
C ILE A 131 -24.54 40.20 -46.39
N THR A 132 -23.38 40.08 -45.75
CA THR A 132 -22.14 39.66 -46.41
C THR A 132 -21.62 38.40 -45.71
N PRO A 133 -21.61 37.22 -46.38
CA PRO A 133 -21.07 36.00 -45.79
C PRO A 133 -19.55 36.12 -45.61
N ILE A 134 -19.05 35.71 -44.45
CA ILE A 134 -17.61 35.67 -44.15
C ILE A 134 -17.01 34.36 -44.65
N ASN A 135 -17.65 33.23 -44.36
CA ASN A 135 -17.28 31.92 -44.91
C ASN A 135 -18.34 31.42 -45.91
N LYS A 136 -17.91 31.09 -47.12
CA LYS A 136 -18.75 30.44 -48.14
C LYS A 136 -18.55 28.93 -48.20
N GLN A 137 -17.55 28.44 -47.46
CA GLN A 137 -17.22 27.03 -47.35
C GLN A 137 -17.38 26.63 -45.88
N ILE A 138 -18.24 25.66 -45.63
CA ILE A 138 -18.41 25.05 -44.32
C ILE A 138 -17.73 23.69 -44.39
N LEU A 139 -16.74 23.49 -43.52
CA LEU A 139 -16.05 22.22 -43.39
C LEU A 139 -16.82 21.38 -42.37
N CYS A 140 -17.23 20.19 -42.80
CA CYS A 140 -17.87 19.21 -41.93
C CYS A 140 -16.99 17.96 -41.88
N PRO A 141 -16.56 17.50 -40.70
CA PRO A 141 -15.95 16.18 -40.57
C PRO A 141 -17.01 15.14 -40.95
N ALA A 142 -16.68 14.25 -41.87
CA ALA A 142 -17.54 13.13 -42.24
C ALA A 142 -17.44 12.05 -41.17
N PHE A 143 -18.20 12.22 -40.08
CA PHE A 143 -18.39 11.19 -39.06
C PHE A 143 -19.82 10.66 -39.13
N ASP A 144 -19.94 9.33 -39.03
CA ASP A 144 -21.20 8.63 -39.27
C ASP A 144 -22.07 8.50 -38.01
N LEU A 145 -23.37 8.73 -38.23
CA LEU A 145 -24.57 8.23 -37.52
C LEU A 145 -24.58 8.24 -35.98
N GLU A 146 -24.96 9.37 -35.37
CA GLU A 146 -26.28 9.47 -34.67
C GLU A 146 -26.44 10.70 -33.76
N SER A 147 -25.40 11.47 -33.37
CA SER A 147 -25.68 12.46 -32.31
C SER A 147 -24.99 13.84 -32.30
N HIS A 148 -23.90 14.14 -33.00
CA HIS A 148 -23.22 15.44 -32.80
C HIS A 148 -22.82 16.13 -34.11
N CYS A 149 -23.42 17.30 -34.39
CA CYS A 149 -23.15 18.13 -35.56
C CYS A 149 -21.89 18.99 -35.35
N ASP A 150 -20.70 18.42 -35.52
CA ASP A 150 -19.42 19.16 -35.44
C ASP A 150 -19.00 19.82 -36.76
N CYS A 151 -19.95 20.41 -37.48
CA CYS A 151 -19.61 21.26 -38.64
C CYS A 151 -19.14 22.65 -38.20
N ASP A 152 -18.29 23.28 -39.02
CA ASP A 152 -17.99 24.70 -38.89
C ASP A 152 -19.28 25.53 -38.89
N LYS A 153 -19.32 26.57 -38.06
CA LYS A 153 -20.48 27.45 -37.99
C LYS A 153 -20.50 28.40 -39.20
N PHE A 154 -21.69 28.71 -39.71
CA PHE A 154 -21.82 29.72 -40.75
C PHE A 154 -21.76 31.12 -40.12
N VAL A 155 -20.89 31.97 -40.66
CA VAL A 155 -20.59 33.29 -40.11
C VAL A 155 -20.81 34.37 -41.17
N PHE A 156 -21.49 35.45 -40.80
CA PHE A 156 -21.76 36.57 -41.70
C PHE A 156 -21.74 37.92 -40.96
N THR A 157 -21.57 39.00 -41.72
CA THR A 157 -21.79 40.37 -41.23
C THR A 157 -23.07 40.96 -41.83
N ALA A 158 -23.68 41.89 -41.10
CA ALA A 158 -24.84 42.65 -41.56
C ALA A 158 -24.51 44.14 -41.54
N SER A 159 -24.88 44.83 -42.60
CA SER A 159 -24.75 46.29 -42.71
C SER A 159 -26.06 46.88 -43.22
N VAL A 160 -26.45 48.05 -42.74
CA VAL A 160 -27.65 48.77 -43.21
C VAL A 160 -27.20 49.91 -44.09
N THR A 161 -27.75 49.99 -45.30
CA THR A 161 -27.54 51.12 -46.20
C THR A 161 -28.70 52.09 -46.07
N ASP A 162 -28.40 53.36 -45.84
CA ASP A 162 -29.40 54.43 -45.84
C ASP A 162 -29.81 54.82 -47.28
N CYS A 163 -30.82 55.69 -47.40
CA CYS A 163 -31.31 56.18 -48.69
C CYS A 163 -30.26 56.97 -49.51
N ASN A 164 -29.16 57.41 -48.89
CA ASN A 164 -28.07 58.14 -49.53
C ASN A 164 -26.93 57.21 -49.98
N GLY A 165 -27.09 55.89 -49.78
CA GLY A 165 -26.06 54.90 -50.10
C GLY A 165 -24.95 54.78 -49.06
N ALA A 166 -25.04 55.50 -47.93
CA ALA A 166 -24.10 55.35 -46.82
C ALA A 166 -24.40 54.04 -46.09
N THR A 167 -23.36 53.23 -45.88
CA THR A 167 -23.47 51.89 -45.28
C THR A 167 -22.95 51.94 -43.85
N PHE A 168 -23.75 51.45 -42.91
CA PHE A 168 -23.44 51.39 -41.48
C PHE A 168 -23.37 49.94 -41.02
N ASP A 169 -22.32 49.59 -40.25
CA ASP A 169 -22.21 48.26 -39.64
C ASP A 169 -23.30 48.06 -38.59
N TRP A 170 -24.13 47.04 -38.77
CA TRP A 170 -25.23 46.77 -37.85
C TRP A 170 -24.74 45.88 -36.71
N ARG A 171 -24.78 46.42 -35.48
CA ARG A 171 -24.26 45.74 -34.28
C ARG A 171 -25.34 45.28 -33.30
N ASN A 172 -26.61 45.59 -33.56
CA ASN A 172 -27.72 45.18 -32.71
C ASN A 172 -28.17 43.76 -33.06
N ASP A 173 -28.84 43.10 -32.12
CA ASP A 173 -29.43 41.78 -32.33
C ASP A 173 -30.32 41.75 -33.58
N ILE A 174 -30.25 40.64 -34.28
CA ILE A 174 -31.05 40.38 -35.48
C ILE A 174 -31.88 39.13 -35.27
N HIS A 175 -33.08 39.14 -35.84
CA HIS A 175 -33.95 37.99 -35.89
C HIS A 175 -33.74 37.31 -37.25
N VAL A 176 -33.22 36.09 -37.24
CA VAL A 176 -32.86 35.35 -38.45
C VAL A 176 -33.79 34.16 -38.60
N HIS A 177 -34.46 34.12 -39.74
CA HIS A 177 -35.22 32.98 -40.22
C HIS A 177 -34.45 32.32 -41.36
N ALA A 178 -33.82 31.18 -41.08
CA ALA A 178 -33.01 30.45 -42.05
C ALA A 178 -33.78 29.22 -42.56
N CYS A 179 -33.85 29.07 -43.89
CA CYS A 179 -34.39 27.89 -44.55
C CYS A 179 -33.33 27.27 -45.47
N ASP A 180 -33.18 25.95 -45.37
CA ASP A 180 -32.44 25.13 -46.31
C ASP A 180 -33.36 24.73 -47.47
N SER A 181 -32.82 24.71 -48.69
CA SER A 181 -33.54 24.31 -49.91
C SER A 181 -33.69 22.79 -50.06
N ILE A 182 -32.91 21.98 -49.34
CA ILE A 182 -32.79 20.54 -49.59
C ILE A 182 -33.65 19.69 -48.65
N SER A 183 -33.98 20.16 -47.44
CA SER A 183 -34.78 19.37 -46.51
C SER A 183 -36.28 19.50 -46.81
N GLN A 184 -36.90 18.43 -47.30
CA GLN A 184 -38.38 18.32 -47.36
C GLN A 184 -39.05 18.31 -45.96
N SER A 185 -38.27 18.26 -44.89
CA SER A 185 -38.75 18.55 -43.54
C SER A 185 -38.71 20.06 -43.30
N ASP A 186 -39.82 20.65 -42.85
CA ASP A 186 -40.02 22.06 -42.47
C ASP A 186 -39.13 22.52 -41.28
N ALA A 187 -37.84 22.24 -41.30
CA ALA A 187 -36.89 22.71 -40.30
C ALA A 187 -36.54 24.18 -40.59
N SER A 188 -37.51 25.07 -40.39
CA SER A 188 -37.29 26.51 -40.43
C SER A 188 -36.82 26.98 -39.05
N TYR A 189 -35.60 27.49 -38.96
CA TYR A 189 -35.07 27.98 -37.69
C TYR A 189 -35.42 29.44 -37.54
N ASN A 190 -36.08 29.75 -36.42
CA ASN A 190 -36.40 31.12 -36.07
C ASN A 190 -35.69 31.48 -34.75
N MET A 191 -34.62 32.26 -34.84
CA MET A 191 -33.78 32.58 -33.68
C MET A 191 -33.29 34.02 -33.68
N ASN A 192 -33.16 34.57 -32.46
CA ASN A 192 -32.49 35.83 -32.21
C ASN A 192 -31.00 35.57 -32.08
N ILE A 193 -30.20 36.13 -32.99
CA ILE A 193 -28.75 35.97 -32.98
C ILE A 193 -28.13 37.27 -32.45
N LYS A 194 -27.32 37.14 -31.40
CA LYS A 194 -26.55 38.24 -30.84
C LYS A 194 -25.30 38.48 -31.67
N CYS A 195 -24.98 39.76 -31.88
CA CYS A 195 -23.72 40.16 -32.49
C CYS A 195 -22.57 39.85 -31.53
N LYS A 196 -21.56 39.09 -31.98
CA LYS A 196 -20.39 38.73 -31.17
C LYS A 196 -19.22 39.65 -31.46
N HIS A 197 -18.44 39.98 -30.43
CA HIS A 197 -17.19 40.74 -30.56
C HIS A 197 -15.98 39.80 -30.40
N CYS A 198 -14.98 39.93 -31.27
CA CYS A 198 -13.75 39.10 -31.22
C CYS A 198 -13.00 39.14 -29.88
N ASP A 199 -13.13 40.22 -29.09
CA ASP A 199 -12.37 40.40 -27.84
C ASP A 199 -12.98 39.64 -26.64
N GLU A 200 -14.17 39.04 -26.79
CA GLU A 200 -14.87 38.31 -25.70
C GLU A 200 -14.40 36.84 -25.57
N TYR A 201 -13.47 36.39 -26.41
CA TYR A 201 -12.82 35.07 -26.33
C TYR A 201 -11.55 35.15 -25.46
N ASP A 202 -11.73 35.15 -24.14
CA ASP A 202 -10.64 35.09 -23.18
C ASP A 202 -10.14 33.65 -22.94
N ASN A 203 -8.80 33.53 -22.94
CA ASN A 203 -7.95 32.54 -22.26
C ASN A 203 -7.53 31.19 -22.87
N TYR A 204 -7.95 30.76 -24.06
CA TYR A 204 -7.34 29.55 -24.68
C TYR A 204 -7.01 29.74 -26.17
N ASN A 205 -5.83 30.31 -26.44
CA ASN A 205 -4.98 30.19 -27.64
C ASN A 205 -5.58 30.24 -29.07
N SER A 206 -6.85 30.55 -29.28
CA SER A 206 -7.39 30.79 -30.62
C SER A 206 -7.12 32.23 -31.03
N ARG A 207 -6.10 32.45 -31.87
CA ARG A 207 -6.04 33.67 -32.69
C ARG A 207 -7.33 33.72 -33.53
N CYS A 208 -7.98 34.87 -33.60
CA CYS A 208 -9.00 35.20 -34.60
C CYS A 208 -8.36 35.98 -35.76
N PRO A 209 -7.42 35.43 -36.55
CA PRO A 209 -6.64 36.26 -37.49
C PRO A 209 -7.46 36.75 -38.69
N ASN A 210 -8.68 36.24 -38.91
CA ASN A 210 -9.41 36.43 -40.16
C ASN A 210 -10.87 36.92 -40.01
N TYR A 211 -11.36 37.24 -38.80
CA TYR A 211 -12.74 37.71 -38.61
C TYR A 211 -12.79 39.23 -38.41
N PRO A 212 -13.80 39.92 -38.96
CA PRO A 212 -14.06 41.31 -38.62
C PRO A 212 -14.43 41.43 -37.14
N SER A 213 -14.25 42.62 -36.57
CA SER A 213 -14.44 42.88 -35.13
C SER A 213 -15.82 42.46 -34.60
N TYR A 214 -16.84 42.42 -35.47
CA TYR A 214 -18.22 42.03 -35.16
C TYR A 214 -18.76 41.06 -36.22
N TYR A 215 -19.42 39.99 -35.77
CA TYR A 215 -20.03 38.99 -36.67
C TYR A 215 -21.24 38.29 -36.02
N TYR A 216 -22.05 37.64 -36.85
CA TYR A 216 -23.16 36.77 -36.45
C TYR A 216 -22.83 35.33 -36.80
N GLU A 217 -23.18 34.40 -35.92
CA GLU A 217 -22.85 32.98 -36.04
C GLU A 217 -24.13 32.14 -35.94
N LEU A 218 -24.39 31.30 -36.95
CA LEU A 218 -25.48 30.34 -36.94
C LEU A 218 -25.04 29.01 -36.29
N PRO A 219 -25.83 28.42 -35.37
CA PRO A 219 -25.54 27.09 -34.81
C PRO A 219 -25.49 26.00 -35.90
N PRO A 220 -24.61 24.98 -35.77
CA PRO A 220 -24.45 23.93 -36.77
C PRO A 220 -25.57 22.90 -36.57
N CYS A 221 -26.51 22.81 -37.50
CA CYS A 221 -27.55 21.79 -37.46
C CYS A 221 -27.95 21.40 -38.88
N TYR A 222 -27.08 20.63 -39.51
CA TYR A 222 -27.22 20.15 -40.88
C TYR A 222 -27.38 18.64 -40.84
N LYS A 223 -28.59 18.16 -40.54
CA LYS A 223 -28.79 16.75 -40.13
C LYS A 223 -28.69 15.71 -41.25
N HIS A 224 -28.82 16.09 -42.52
CA HIS A 224 -28.72 15.15 -43.64
C HIS A 224 -28.30 15.87 -44.93
N ILE A 225 -27.00 15.96 -45.18
CA ILE A 225 -26.50 16.59 -46.42
C ILE A 225 -25.72 15.59 -47.27
N THR A 226 -26.30 15.30 -48.43
CA THR A 226 -25.73 14.50 -49.49
C THR A 226 -25.11 15.43 -50.54
N GLY A 227 -23.82 15.70 -50.43
CA GLY A 227 -22.91 16.03 -51.56
C GLY A 227 -23.05 17.35 -52.32
N ASP A 228 -24.18 18.05 -52.29
CA ASP A 228 -24.43 19.22 -53.15
C ASP A 228 -24.27 20.57 -52.41
N PRO A 229 -23.87 21.65 -53.11
CA PRO A 229 -23.89 22.99 -52.54
C PRO A 229 -25.32 23.37 -52.13
N ILE A 230 -25.45 23.89 -50.91
CA ILE A 230 -26.74 24.25 -50.34
C ILE A 230 -27.02 25.72 -50.58
N GLU A 231 -28.21 26.02 -51.11
CA GLU A 231 -28.75 27.38 -51.10
C GLU A 231 -29.42 27.64 -49.75
N LEU A 232 -28.76 28.45 -48.92
CA LEU A 232 -29.29 28.95 -47.65
C LEU A 232 -30.05 30.25 -47.91
N THR A 233 -31.35 30.24 -47.60
CA THR A 233 -32.16 31.47 -47.65
C THR A 233 -32.23 32.07 -46.24
N LEU A 234 -31.60 33.23 -46.05
CA LEU A 234 -31.62 33.98 -44.80
C LEU A 234 -32.62 35.13 -44.92
N ASN A 235 -33.71 35.05 -44.16
CA ASN A 235 -34.60 36.18 -43.95
C ASN A 235 -34.22 36.84 -42.62
N VAL A 236 -33.60 38.02 -42.69
CA VAL A 236 -33.09 38.74 -41.53
C VAL A 236 -33.92 39.99 -41.32
N SER A 237 -34.44 40.14 -40.10
CA SER A 237 -35.11 41.35 -39.65
C SER A 237 -34.40 41.96 -38.44
N THR A 238 -34.37 43.29 -38.39
CA THR A 238 -33.80 44.03 -37.25
C THR A 238 -34.73 43.97 -36.05
N LEU A 239 -34.16 43.80 -34.85
CA LEU A 239 -34.88 43.95 -33.58
C LEU A 239 -34.70 45.40 -33.09
N GLY A 240 -35.75 46.23 -33.20
CA GLY A 240 -35.71 47.64 -32.78
C GLY A 240 -36.80 48.52 -33.42
N GLU A 241 -36.72 49.84 -33.18
CA GLU A 241 -37.67 50.82 -33.76
C GLU A 241 -37.58 50.91 -35.29
N LEU A 242 -36.39 50.64 -35.84
CA LEU A 242 -36.17 50.47 -37.28
C LEU A 242 -36.56 49.04 -37.68
N LYS A 243 -37.67 48.90 -38.40
CA LYS A 243 -38.12 47.63 -38.99
C LYS A 243 -37.61 47.52 -40.42
N ALA A 244 -36.45 46.90 -40.57
CA ALA A 244 -35.91 46.52 -41.88
C ALA A 244 -35.93 45.00 -41.98
N SER A 245 -36.27 44.46 -43.15
CA SER A 245 -36.18 43.03 -43.44
C SER A 245 -35.56 42.83 -44.81
N THR A 246 -34.62 41.90 -44.91
CA THR A 246 -34.01 41.51 -46.18
C THR A 246 -34.05 40.00 -46.32
N ILE A 247 -34.23 39.53 -47.55
CA ILE A 247 -34.11 38.12 -47.89
C ILE A 247 -32.86 37.99 -48.75
N SER A 248 -31.84 37.31 -48.23
CA SER A 248 -30.61 37.00 -48.95
C SER A 248 -30.50 35.52 -49.20
N LYS A 249 -30.24 35.15 -50.44
CA LYS A 249 -29.96 33.77 -50.87
C LYS A 249 -28.46 33.62 -51.00
N ILE A 250 -27.87 32.71 -50.23
CA ILE A 250 -26.43 32.48 -50.19
C ILE A 250 -26.16 31.02 -50.52
N ASN A 251 -25.39 30.80 -51.59
CA ASN A 251 -24.90 29.47 -51.92
C ASN A 251 -23.69 29.17 -51.05
N VAL A 252 -23.81 28.15 -50.21
CA VAL A 252 -22.74 27.67 -49.32
C VAL A 252 -22.28 26.32 -49.80
N THR A 253 -20.97 26.19 -49.99
CA THR A 253 -20.36 24.94 -50.45
C THR A 253 -19.95 24.16 -49.22
N LEU A 254 -20.49 22.95 -49.05
CA LEU A 254 -20.07 22.07 -47.96
C LEU A 254 -18.94 21.19 -48.45
N THR A 255 -17.86 21.15 -47.70
CA THR A 255 -16.74 20.27 -48.01
C THR A 255 -16.58 19.29 -46.88
N LYS A 256 -16.91 18.03 -47.18
CA LYS A 256 -16.59 16.91 -46.31
C LYS A 256 -15.08 16.68 -46.36
N PHE A 257 -14.46 16.55 -45.21
CA PHE A 257 -13.08 16.10 -45.11
C PHE A 257 -13.02 14.96 -44.10
N CYS A 258 -12.21 13.96 -44.40
CA CYS A 258 -11.88 12.93 -43.44
C CYS A 258 -10.82 13.49 -42.49
N GLN A 259 -11.08 13.47 -41.20
CA GLN A 259 -10.06 13.78 -40.21
C GLN A 259 -9.10 12.58 -40.13
N LEU A 260 -7.79 12.82 -40.24
CA LEU A 260 -6.78 11.77 -40.11
C LEU A 260 -7.02 10.99 -38.81
N PRO A 261 -7.02 9.64 -38.83
CA PRO A 261 -6.35 8.77 -39.82
C PRO A 261 -7.22 8.25 -40.99
N LEU A 262 -8.43 8.76 -41.19
CA LEU A 262 -9.34 8.29 -42.23
C LEU A 262 -8.95 8.78 -43.63
N THR A 263 -9.12 7.94 -44.66
CA THR A 263 -8.92 8.32 -46.07
C THR A 263 -10.21 8.18 -46.86
N TYR A 264 -10.43 9.11 -47.79
CA TYR A 264 -11.64 9.15 -48.62
C TYR A 264 -11.52 8.11 -49.75
N ILE A 265 -12.32 7.04 -49.70
CA ILE A 265 -12.38 5.99 -50.73
C ILE A 265 -13.84 5.86 -51.17
N ASP A 266 -14.09 6.00 -52.47
CA ASP A 266 -15.40 5.81 -53.12
C ASP A 266 -16.61 6.58 -52.54
N GLY A 267 -16.37 7.75 -51.94
CA GLY A 267 -17.44 8.61 -51.43
C GLY A 267 -17.65 8.54 -49.92
N ASP A 268 -16.97 7.60 -49.26
CA ASP A 268 -17.02 7.40 -47.82
C ASP A 268 -15.61 7.56 -47.20
N CYS A 269 -15.57 7.98 -45.93
CA CYS A 269 -14.33 8.02 -45.16
C CYS A 269 -14.06 6.62 -44.61
N GLU A 270 -13.20 5.87 -45.30
CA GLU A 270 -12.75 4.57 -44.82
C GLU A 270 -11.49 4.70 -43.96
N LEU A 271 -11.44 3.90 -42.91
CA LEU A 271 -10.27 3.76 -42.06
C LEU A 271 -9.26 2.84 -42.73
N ILE A 272 -8.23 3.40 -43.35
CA ILE A 272 -7.04 2.62 -43.68
C ILE A 272 -6.32 2.33 -42.35
N ILE A 273 -6.58 1.15 -41.78
CA ILE A 273 -5.76 0.61 -40.70
C ILE A 273 -4.37 0.38 -41.29
N PRO A 274 -3.32 1.07 -40.83
CA PRO A 274 -1.98 0.80 -41.30
C PRO A 274 -1.67 -0.67 -41.05
N LEU A 275 -1.34 -1.41 -42.11
CA LEU A 275 -0.69 -2.71 -41.98
C LEU A 275 0.53 -2.51 -41.06
N CYS A 276 0.58 -3.25 -39.96
CA CYS A 276 1.63 -3.17 -38.95
C CYS A 276 2.96 -3.62 -39.55
N THR A 277 3.60 -2.75 -40.31
CA THR A 277 4.93 -2.99 -40.87
C THR A 277 6.05 -2.51 -39.95
N ASN A 278 5.73 -1.79 -38.87
CA ASN A 278 6.71 -1.36 -37.87
C ASN A 278 6.27 -1.71 -36.43
N GLN A 279 7.19 -2.37 -35.72
CA GLN A 279 7.02 -3.28 -34.59
C GLN A 279 6.88 -2.67 -33.19
N GLU A 280 6.70 -1.36 -33.00
CA GLU A 280 7.21 -0.78 -31.74
C GLU A 280 6.26 -0.73 -30.54
N TYR A 281 4.93 -0.72 -30.67
CA TYR A 281 4.08 -0.61 -29.46
C TYR A 281 2.73 -1.33 -29.63
N CYS A 282 2.59 -2.45 -28.91
CA CYS A 282 1.35 -3.23 -28.82
C CYS A 282 0.85 -3.10 -27.36
N PRO A 283 0.01 -2.10 -27.02
CA PRO A 283 -0.51 -1.96 -25.66
C PRO A 283 -1.45 -3.14 -25.35
N ILE A 284 -1.09 -3.95 -24.35
CA ILE A 284 -1.77 -5.22 -24.03
C ILE A 284 -3.18 -5.00 -23.41
N PHE A 285 -3.55 -3.77 -23.02
CA PHE A 285 -4.79 -3.51 -22.28
C PHE A 285 -5.50 -2.22 -22.72
N THR A 286 -6.24 -2.25 -23.82
CA THR A 286 -7.35 -1.29 -24.04
C THR A 286 -8.61 -2.05 -24.39
N ARG A 287 -9.26 -2.63 -23.37
CA ARG A 287 -10.67 -3.06 -23.45
C ARG A 287 -11.58 -1.85 -23.17
N TYR A 288 -11.32 -0.71 -23.82
CA TYR A 288 -12.24 0.42 -23.76
C TYR A 288 -13.38 0.17 -24.75
N THR A 289 -14.59 0.19 -24.22
CA THR A 289 -15.88 -0.07 -24.85
C THR A 289 -16.31 0.98 -25.87
N ASP A 290 -15.38 1.75 -26.44
CA ASP A 290 -15.68 2.55 -27.63
C ASP A 290 -15.46 1.67 -28.87
N PRO A 291 -16.52 1.16 -29.52
CA PRO A 291 -16.41 0.48 -30.81
C PRO A 291 -15.77 1.34 -31.91
N VAL A 292 -15.49 2.62 -31.63
CA VAL A 292 -15.03 3.61 -32.60
C VAL A 292 -13.50 3.84 -32.56
N SER A 293 -12.78 3.35 -31.54
CA SER A 293 -11.31 3.52 -31.44
C SER A 293 -10.53 2.20 -31.63
N TYR A 294 -11.07 1.28 -32.43
CA TYR A 294 -10.40 0.02 -32.80
C TYR A 294 -9.34 0.18 -33.90
N SER A 295 -8.98 1.40 -34.29
CA SER A 295 -8.14 1.65 -35.46
C SER A 295 -6.68 1.24 -35.34
N ASN A 296 -6.22 0.87 -34.14
CA ASN A 296 -4.81 0.54 -33.88
C ASN A 296 -4.60 -0.90 -33.40
N VAL A 297 -5.55 -1.80 -33.57
CA VAL A 297 -5.34 -3.23 -33.28
C VAL A 297 -4.77 -3.91 -34.53
N CYS A 298 -3.51 -4.34 -34.46
CA CYS A 298 -2.84 -5.03 -35.56
C CYS A 298 -3.62 -6.28 -35.98
N TYR A 299 -4.18 -6.27 -37.18
CA TYR A 299 -4.84 -7.43 -37.76
C TYR A 299 -3.83 -8.18 -38.64
N ASP A 300 -3.43 -9.38 -38.23
CA ASP A 300 -2.62 -10.24 -39.08
C ASP A 300 -3.55 -11.00 -40.04
N ASN A 301 -3.61 -10.53 -41.29
CA ASN A 301 -4.40 -11.14 -42.36
C ASN A 301 -4.03 -12.61 -42.63
N SER A 302 -2.86 -13.09 -42.18
CA SER A 302 -2.39 -14.44 -42.47
C SER A 302 -2.98 -15.52 -41.54
N SER A 303 -3.43 -15.16 -40.34
CA SER A 303 -3.87 -16.13 -39.33
C SER A 303 -5.37 -16.14 -39.03
N GLN A 304 -6.15 -15.16 -39.53
CA GLN A 304 -7.57 -14.94 -39.14
C GLN A 304 -7.82 -14.87 -37.61
N SER A 305 -6.76 -14.83 -36.80
CA SER A 305 -6.82 -14.72 -35.35
C SER A 305 -6.29 -13.35 -34.98
N TYR A 306 -7.06 -12.58 -34.21
CA TYR A 306 -6.58 -11.34 -33.59
C TYR A 306 -5.32 -11.68 -32.79
N PRO A 307 -4.12 -11.20 -33.19
CA PRO A 307 -2.92 -11.45 -32.41
C PRO A 307 -3.07 -10.65 -31.12
N THR A 308 -3.48 -11.31 -30.04
CA THR A 308 -3.38 -10.71 -28.72
C THR A 308 -1.89 -10.46 -28.46
N CYS A 309 -1.52 -9.22 -28.16
CA CYS A 309 -0.15 -8.73 -28.01
C CYS A 309 0.66 -9.41 -26.87
N THR A 310 0.21 -10.55 -26.32
CA THR A 310 0.78 -11.18 -25.13
C THR A 310 2.03 -12.03 -25.41
N ILE A 311 2.30 -12.38 -26.68
CA ILE A 311 3.50 -13.14 -27.05
C ILE A 311 4.55 -12.18 -27.62
N CYS A 312 5.67 -12.05 -26.91
CA CYS A 312 6.80 -11.29 -27.41
C CYS A 312 7.46 -12.00 -28.62
N PRO A 313 7.89 -11.24 -29.65
CA PRO A 313 8.66 -11.79 -30.76
C PRO A 313 9.94 -12.52 -30.32
N SER A 314 10.48 -13.38 -31.16
CA SER A 314 11.75 -14.05 -30.87
C SER A 314 12.87 -13.04 -30.61
N GLY A 315 13.56 -13.17 -29.47
CA GLY A 315 14.61 -12.23 -29.03
C GLY A 315 14.11 -11.11 -28.10
N TYR A 316 12.79 -10.99 -27.95
CA TYR A 316 12.14 -10.11 -27.00
C TYR A 316 11.65 -10.90 -25.77
N GLY A 317 11.49 -10.21 -24.65
CA GLY A 317 10.94 -10.80 -23.42
C GLY A 317 10.05 -9.80 -22.72
N VAL A 318 9.13 -10.31 -21.90
CA VAL A 318 8.26 -9.46 -21.08
C VAL A 318 9.10 -8.72 -20.04
N SER A 319 8.88 -7.41 -19.95
CA SER A 319 9.52 -6.57 -18.93
C SER A 319 8.97 -6.90 -17.54
N ILE A 320 9.85 -7.03 -16.54
CA ILE A 320 9.45 -7.42 -15.17
C ILE A 320 8.75 -6.30 -14.42
N ASN A 321 9.18 -5.05 -14.65
CA ASN A 321 8.56 -3.87 -14.05
C ASN A 321 7.33 -3.38 -14.84
N LYS A 322 7.16 -3.85 -16.08
CA LYS A 322 5.94 -3.61 -16.88
C LYS A 322 5.54 -4.85 -17.66
N ILE A 323 4.71 -5.68 -17.03
CA ILE A 323 4.28 -6.98 -17.59
C ILE A 323 3.54 -6.83 -18.94
N SER A 324 3.01 -5.64 -19.22
CA SER A 324 2.31 -5.32 -20.47
C SER A 324 3.24 -4.94 -21.64
N GLU A 325 4.55 -4.84 -21.46
CA GLU A 325 5.48 -4.37 -22.50
C GLU A 325 6.53 -5.44 -22.82
N CYS A 326 6.73 -5.72 -24.11
CA CYS A 326 7.81 -6.58 -24.62
C CYS A 326 9.02 -5.72 -24.98
N ILE A 327 10.21 -6.13 -24.55
CA ILE A 327 11.46 -5.43 -24.88
C ILE A 327 12.51 -6.37 -25.45
N GLN A 328 13.40 -5.85 -26.30
CA GLN A 328 14.49 -6.63 -26.87
C GLN A 328 15.57 -6.86 -25.80
N CYS A 329 15.80 -8.12 -25.42
CA CYS A 329 16.68 -8.43 -24.29
C CYS A 329 18.16 -8.44 -24.69
N GLU A 330 18.46 -8.62 -25.98
CA GLU A 330 19.83 -8.71 -26.50
C GLU A 330 20.59 -7.37 -26.46
N GLU A 331 19.86 -6.25 -26.50
CA GLU A 331 20.48 -4.92 -26.54
C GLU A 331 21.12 -4.53 -25.19
N TYR A 332 20.67 -5.14 -24.09
CA TYR A 332 21.08 -4.76 -22.73
C TYR A 332 21.46 -5.98 -21.87
N PRO A 333 22.64 -6.60 -22.09
CA PRO A 333 23.11 -7.73 -21.28
C PRO A 333 23.31 -7.38 -19.80
N ILE A 334 23.40 -6.09 -19.48
CA ILE A 334 23.60 -5.58 -18.12
C ILE A 334 22.29 -5.64 -17.30
N ASN A 335 21.12 -5.81 -17.93
CA ASN A 335 19.81 -5.80 -17.26
C ASN A 335 19.72 -6.76 -16.07
N THR A 336 20.28 -7.97 -16.19
CA THR A 336 20.29 -8.92 -15.07
C THR A 336 21.14 -8.42 -13.90
N LEU A 337 22.28 -7.80 -14.17
CA LEU A 337 23.14 -7.19 -13.14
C LEU A 337 22.48 -5.95 -12.52
N VAL A 338 21.80 -5.11 -13.32
CA VAL A 338 21.02 -3.97 -12.84
C VAL A 338 19.91 -4.46 -11.91
N PHE A 339 19.17 -5.51 -12.31
CA PHE A 339 18.13 -6.11 -11.47
C PHE A 339 18.69 -6.63 -10.14
N ILE A 340 19.81 -7.36 -10.15
CA ILE A 340 20.46 -7.82 -8.91
C ILE A 340 20.88 -6.62 -8.05
N GLY A 341 21.44 -5.57 -8.67
CA GLY A 341 21.90 -4.38 -7.97
C GLY A 341 20.78 -3.57 -7.33
N ILE A 342 19.61 -3.51 -7.96
CA ILE A 342 18.47 -2.69 -7.52
C ILE A 342 17.52 -3.47 -6.61
N GLU A 343 17.33 -4.77 -6.84
CA GLU A 343 16.36 -5.55 -6.08
C GLU A 343 17.04 -6.35 -4.97
N ILE A 344 18.02 -7.19 -5.32
CA ILE A 344 18.61 -8.16 -4.40
C ILE A 344 19.49 -7.47 -3.35
N ILE A 345 20.30 -6.48 -3.74
CA ILE A 345 21.18 -5.77 -2.78
C ILE A 345 20.35 -5.00 -1.73
N PRO A 346 19.36 -4.15 -2.08
CA PRO A 346 18.56 -3.45 -1.08
C PRO A 346 17.76 -4.38 -0.17
N ILE A 347 17.20 -5.48 -0.69
CA ILE A 347 16.52 -6.47 0.15
C ILE A 347 17.50 -7.11 1.14
N THR A 348 18.71 -7.46 0.70
CA THR A 348 19.77 -8.00 1.57
C THR A 348 20.13 -7.02 2.68
N LEU A 349 20.32 -5.75 2.31
CA LEU A 349 20.61 -4.68 3.27
C LEU A 349 19.46 -4.50 4.25
N MET A 350 18.21 -4.50 3.78
CA MET A 350 17.03 -4.36 4.64
C MET A 350 16.94 -5.51 5.65
N VAL A 351 17.13 -6.76 5.21
CA VAL A 351 17.16 -7.93 6.10
C VAL A 351 18.26 -7.82 7.14
N LEU A 352 19.47 -7.42 6.72
CA LEU A 352 20.60 -7.20 7.61
C LEU A 352 20.31 -6.07 8.63
N MET A 353 19.67 -4.97 8.21
CA MET A 353 19.24 -3.89 9.12
C MET A 353 18.21 -4.40 10.14
N VAL A 354 17.21 -5.19 9.72
CA VAL A 354 16.21 -5.77 10.63
C VAL A 354 16.85 -6.67 11.68
N ILE A 355 17.89 -7.44 11.31
CA ILE A 355 18.60 -8.34 12.22
C ILE A 355 19.51 -7.55 13.17
N ILE A 356 20.38 -6.67 12.64
CA ILE A 356 21.36 -5.93 13.44
C ILE A 356 20.68 -5.01 14.46
N PHE A 357 19.65 -4.29 14.03
CA PHE A 357 18.93 -3.34 14.89
C PHE A 357 17.74 -3.95 15.62
N ASN A 358 17.47 -5.25 15.45
CA ASN A 358 16.31 -5.94 16.01
C ASN A 358 14.99 -5.16 15.78
N ILE A 359 14.76 -4.75 14.52
CA ILE A 359 13.58 -3.95 14.17
C ILE A 359 12.33 -4.82 14.27
N GLN A 360 11.42 -4.46 15.18
CA GLN A 360 10.16 -5.15 15.41
C GLN A 360 9.05 -4.57 14.54
N LEU A 361 8.91 -5.07 13.31
CA LEU A 361 7.82 -4.68 12.41
C LEU A 361 6.45 -5.18 12.89
N THR A 362 6.42 -6.17 13.79
CA THR A 362 5.19 -6.62 14.45
C THR A 362 4.68 -5.65 15.52
N ASN A 363 5.46 -4.63 15.90
CA ASN A 363 5.01 -3.62 16.85
C ASN A 363 3.85 -2.81 16.26
N GLY A 364 2.77 -2.61 17.01
CA GLY A 364 1.48 -2.15 16.49
C GLY A 364 1.56 -0.90 15.61
N SER A 365 2.29 0.15 15.99
CA SER A 365 2.36 1.35 15.15
C SER A 365 3.12 1.15 13.83
N ILE A 366 4.14 0.30 13.82
CA ILE A 366 4.94 0.02 12.61
C ILE A 366 4.19 -0.98 11.73
N ASN A 367 3.54 -1.98 12.32
CA ASN A 367 2.73 -2.95 11.60
C ASN A 367 1.60 -2.27 10.79
N GLY A 368 0.94 -1.26 11.36
CA GLY A 368 -0.07 -0.46 10.67
C GLY A 368 0.50 0.34 9.50
N LEU A 369 1.69 0.92 9.65
CA LEU A 369 2.40 1.60 8.55
C LEU A 369 2.75 0.61 7.43
N VAL A 370 3.30 -0.56 7.79
CA VAL A 370 3.64 -1.61 6.82
C VAL A 370 2.39 -2.10 6.10
N PHE A 371 1.27 -2.28 6.80
CA PHE A 371 0.01 -2.67 6.17
C PHE A 371 -0.52 -1.61 5.21
N TYR A 372 -0.54 -0.34 5.63
CA TYR A 372 -0.91 0.78 4.76
C TYR A 372 -0.05 0.80 3.50
N SER A 373 1.29 0.75 3.65
CA SER A 373 2.24 0.72 2.53
C SER A 373 1.96 -0.42 1.55
N GLN A 374 1.76 -1.63 2.08
CA GLN A 374 1.53 -2.81 1.28
C GLN A 374 0.19 -2.78 0.54
N ALA A 375 -0.88 -2.32 1.19
CA ALA A 375 -2.19 -2.19 0.54
C ALA A 375 -2.18 -1.11 -0.55
N MET A 376 -1.51 0.01 -0.29
CA MET A 376 -1.30 1.07 -1.28
C MET A 376 -0.56 0.55 -2.51
N PHE A 377 0.50 -0.23 -2.31
CA PHE A 377 1.30 -0.80 -3.42
C PHE A 377 0.46 -1.67 -4.36
N PHE A 378 -0.35 -2.59 -3.83
CA PHE A 378 -1.15 -3.48 -4.67
C PHE A 378 -2.23 -2.72 -5.45
N THR A 379 -2.97 -1.86 -4.75
CA THR A 379 -4.00 -1.01 -5.36
C THR A 379 -3.40 -0.15 -6.47
N TYR A 380 -2.21 0.41 -6.23
CA TYR A 380 -1.47 1.19 -7.22
C TYR A 380 -1.00 0.33 -8.39
N SER A 381 -0.42 -0.85 -8.15
CA SER A 381 0.07 -1.74 -9.21
C SER A 381 -1.04 -2.11 -10.20
N ASN A 382 -2.28 -2.25 -9.73
CA ASN A 382 -3.43 -2.52 -10.58
C ASN A 382 -3.95 -1.27 -11.30
N TYR A 383 -3.92 -0.10 -10.65
CA TYR A 383 -4.36 1.16 -11.27
C TYR A 383 -3.35 1.76 -12.27
N ALA A 384 -2.04 1.59 -12.02
CA ALA A 384 -0.98 2.04 -12.91
C ALA A 384 -1.04 1.37 -14.28
N LEU A 385 -1.69 0.21 -14.38
CA LEU A 385 -1.99 -0.46 -15.65
C LEU A 385 -3.00 0.31 -16.51
N VAL A 386 -3.80 1.21 -15.91
CA VAL A 386 -4.90 1.93 -16.57
C VAL A 386 -4.54 3.37 -16.93
N THR A 387 -3.59 4.01 -16.23
CA THR A 387 -3.34 5.46 -16.34
C THR A 387 -1.97 5.80 -16.92
N ALA A 388 -1.94 6.78 -17.85
CA ALA A 388 -0.73 7.18 -18.59
C ALA A 388 0.25 8.09 -17.80
N ASP A 389 -0.19 8.72 -16.70
CA ASP A 389 0.63 9.64 -15.89
C ASP A 389 1.53 8.91 -14.88
N TYR A 390 2.46 8.10 -15.40
CA TYR A 390 3.27 7.16 -14.63
C TYR A 390 4.32 7.85 -13.71
N ILE A 391 4.88 8.99 -14.12
CA ILE A 391 6.11 9.54 -13.49
C ILE A 391 5.86 10.14 -12.10
N THR A 392 4.87 11.01 -11.97
CA THR A 392 4.61 11.74 -10.72
C THR A 392 4.18 10.78 -9.60
N PHE A 393 3.38 9.77 -9.94
CA PHE A 393 2.89 8.79 -8.97
C PHE A 393 3.97 7.81 -8.49
N ASN A 394 4.91 7.39 -9.37
CA ASN A 394 5.97 6.46 -8.99
C ASN A 394 6.86 6.97 -7.85
N LEU A 395 7.21 8.26 -7.86
CA LEU A 395 8.05 8.85 -6.81
C LEU A 395 7.41 8.74 -5.42
N PHE A 396 6.08 8.69 -5.34
CA PHE A 396 5.34 8.61 -4.08
C PHE A 396 5.04 7.18 -3.65
N ALA A 397 4.95 6.27 -4.62
CA ALA A 397 4.83 4.85 -4.35
C ALA A 397 6.14 4.27 -3.78
N ILE A 398 7.30 4.89 -4.07
CA ILE A 398 8.62 4.39 -3.64
C ILE A 398 8.66 3.86 -2.19
N PRO A 399 8.26 4.63 -1.15
CA PRO A 399 8.34 4.13 0.22
C PRO A 399 7.39 2.94 0.48
N CYS A 400 6.24 2.92 -0.20
CA CYS A 400 5.29 1.81 -0.13
C CYS A 400 5.87 0.54 -0.78
N ASN A 401 6.62 0.70 -1.86
CA ASN A 401 7.27 -0.39 -2.59
C ASN A 401 8.38 -1.05 -1.75
N ILE A 402 9.14 -0.26 -0.97
CA ILE A 402 10.16 -0.78 -0.03
C ILE A 402 9.55 -1.80 0.95
N PHE A 403 8.41 -1.47 1.56
CA PHE A 403 7.73 -2.38 2.50
C PHE A 403 7.01 -3.56 1.82
N SER A 404 6.89 -3.50 0.48
CA SER A 404 6.35 -4.57 -0.36
C SER A 404 7.43 -5.41 -1.02
N LEU A 405 8.72 -5.15 -0.72
CA LEU A 405 9.88 -5.81 -1.35
C LEU A 405 9.91 -5.63 -2.87
N ASP A 406 9.55 -4.43 -3.35
CA ASP A 406 9.68 -4.05 -4.75
C ASP A 406 10.52 -2.76 -4.85
N PHE A 407 11.72 -2.86 -5.42
CA PHE A 407 12.60 -1.71 -5.67
C PHE A 407 12.66 -1.35 -7.17
N THR A 408 11.89 -2.03 -8.02
CA THR A 408 11.87 -1.75 -9.46
C THR A 408 11.34 -0.36 -9.82
N PRO A 409 10.42 0.29 -9.07
CA PRO A 409 9.94 1.64 -9.42
C PRO A 409 11.00 2.74 -9.33
N PHE A 410 12.15 2.49 -8.67
CA PHE A 410 13.29 3.41 -8.69
C PHE A 410 13.91 3.56 -10.09
N LEU A 411 13.64 2.62 -11.01
CA LEU A 411 14.08 2.68 -12.40
C LEU A 411 13.24 3.61 -13.28
N GLY A 412 12.10 4.10 -12.78
CA GLY A 412 11.18 4.93 -13.54
C GLY A 412 10.74 4.22 -14.83
N ASN A 413 11.04 4.81 -15.98
CA ASN A 413 10.66 4.29 -17.30
C ASN A 413 11.63 3.25 -17.85
N TYR A 414 12.71 2.90 -17.15
CA TYR A 414 13.67 1.92 -17.64
C TYR A 414 13.09 0.51 -17.53
N LEU A 415 12.92 -0.17 -18.66
CA LEU A 415 12.30 -1.49 -18.76
C LEU A 415 13.35 -2.59 -18.56
N LEU A 416 13.06 -3.55 -17.69
CA LEU A 416 13.99 -4.64 -17.37
C LEU A 416 13.54 -5.98 -17.96
N CYS A 417 14.35 -6.53 -18.86
CA CYS A 417 14.25 -7.91 -19.30
C CYS A 417 15.41 -8.73 -18.73
N ILE A 418 15.11 -9.83 -18.02
CA ILE A 418 16.12 -10.75 -17.49
C ILE A 418 16.49 -11.83 -18.50
N ILE A 419 15.49 -12.42 -19.19
CA ILE A 419 15.71 -13.57 -20.08
C ILE A 419 14.93 -13.34 -21.39
N PRO A 420 15.55 -13.57 -22.57
CA PRO A 420 14.81 -13.54 -23.83
C PRO A 420 13.70 -14.58 -23.84
N ASN A 421 12.59 -14.28 -24.51
CA ASN A 421 11.38 -15.10 -24.62
C ASN A 421 10.71 -15.41 -23.26
N MET A 422 10.93 -14.57 -22.24
CA MET A 422 10.21 -14.68 -20.98
C MET A 422 8.72 -14.37 -21.19
N SER A 423 7.85 -15.33 -20.88
CA SER A 423 6.39 -15.14 -20.93
C SER A 423 5.87 -14.32 -19.75
N PRO A 424 4.66 -13.73 -19.83
CA PRO A 424 4.06 -13.02 -18.71
C PRO A 424 3.95 -13.88 -17.44
N LEU A 425 3.57 -15.16 -17.60
CA LEU A 425 3.53 -16.13 -16.51
C LEU A 425 4.91 -16.33 -15.87
N GLY A 426 5.97 -16.37 -16.69
CA GLY A 426 7.34 -16.46 -16.21
C GLY A 426 7.76 -15.22 -15.42
N ALA A 427 7.46 -14.02 -15.94
CA ALA A 427 7.76 -12.74 -15.29
C ALA A 427 7.07 -12.61 -13.92
N ILE A 428 5.77 -12.96 -13.85
CA ILE A 428 5.02 -12.95 -12.58
C ILE A 428 5.57 -14.01 -11.62
N SER A 429 5.85 -15.22 -12.10
CA SER A 429 6.41 -16.29 -11.26
C SER A 429 7.79 -15.92 -10.70
N PHE A 430 8.56 -15.09 -11.40
CA PHE A 430 9.87 -14.65 -10.94
C PHE A 430 9.79 -13.79 -9.66
N TRP A 431 8.67 -13.10 -9.42
CA TRP A 431 8.44 -12.37 -8.16
C TRP A 431 8.40 -13.27 -6.91
N TYR A 432 8.16 -14.58 -7.07
CA TYR A 432 8.37 -15.52 -5.96
C TYR A 432 9.83 -15.58 -5.52
N VAL A 433 10.80 -15.46 -6.44
CA VAL A 433 12.21 -15.43 -6.07
C VAL A 433 12.47 -14.26 -5.12
N ILE A 434 11.89 -13.09 -5.41
CA ILE A 434 11.99 -11.90 -4.56
C ILE A 434 11.28 -12.11 -3.22
N GLY A 435 10.07 -12.68 -3.20
CA GLY A 435 9.36 -12.96 -1.96
C GLY A 435 10.02 -14.03 -1.08
N PHE A 436 10.66 -15.04 -1.67
CA PHE A 436 11.35 -16.11 -0.93
C PHE A 436 12.79 -15.76 -0.56
N TYR A 437 13.42 -14.79 -1.23
CA TYR A 437 14.82 -14.45 -1.01
C TYR A 437 15.13 -14.04 0.44
N PRO A 438 14.36 -13.16 1.11
CA PRO A 438 14.60 -12.84 2.53
C PRO A 438 14.47 -14.04 3.46
N LEU A 439 13.50 -14.93 3.19
CA LEU A 439 13.31 -16.16 3.97
C LEU A 439 14.46 -17.14 3.77
N PHE A 440 14.99 -17.23 2.54
CA PHE A 440 16.17 -18.03 2.23
C PHE A 440 17.43 -17.47 2.91
N LEU A 441 17.63 -16.16 2.89
CA LEU A 441 18.72 -15.50 3.62
C LEU A 441 18.63 -15.81 5.12
N LEU A 442 17.44 -15.76 5.70
CA LEU A 442 17.21 -16.12 7.10
C LEU A 442 17.52 -17.59 7.38
N LEU A 443 17.15 -18.50 6.48
CA LEU A 443 17.49 -19.92 6.59
C LEU A 443 19.01 -20.14 6.53
N LEU A 444 19.71 -19.45 5.61
CA LEU A 444 21.17 -19.50 5.52
C LEU A 444 21.81 -18.97 6.80
N LEU A 445 21.31 -17.87 7.35
CA LEU A 445 21.81 -17.31 8.61
C LEU A 445 21.57 -18.29 9.77
N TYR A 446 20.39 -18.90 9.86
CA TYR A 446 20.09 -19.91 10.88
C TYR A 446 21.02 -21.13 10.77
N LEU A 447 21.23 -21.64 9.56
CA LEU A 447 22.16 -22.75 9.31
C LEU A 447 23.59 -22.34 9.67
N TRP A 448 23.99 -21.11 9.35
CA TRP A 448 25.30 -20.56 9.68
C TRP A 448 25.52 -20.48 11.20
N ILE A 449 24.54 -19.97 11.96
CA ILE A 449 24.56 -19.94 13.43
C ILE A 449 24.64 -21.37 13.98
N THR A 450 23.84 -22.30 13.45
CA THR A 450 23.86 -23.70 13.91
C THR A 450 25.21 -24.39 13.63
N LEU A 451 25.87 -24.08 12.51
CA LEU A 451 27.21 -24.58 12.20
C LEU A 451 28.28 -23.92 13.10
N TYR A 452 28.11 -22.65 13.42
CA TYR A 452 28.96 -21.96 14.39
C TYR A 452 28.87 -22.63 15.77
N ASP A 453 27.66 -22.85 16.28
CA ASP A 453 27.41 -23.49 17.59
C ASP A 453 27.94 -24.93 17.67
N LYS A 454 27.99 -25.64 16.54
CA LYS A 454 28.58 -26.99 16.44
C LYS A 454 30.12 -26.99 16.37
N GLY A 455 30.77 -25.83 16.37
CA GLY A 455 32.23 -25.72 16.38
C GLY A 455 32.91 -26.05 15.06
N TYR A 456 32.23 -25.87 13.91
CA TYR A 456 32.87 -26.10 12.61
C TYR A 456 33.99 -25.07 12.36
N LYS A 457 35.25 -25.51 12.40
CA LYS A 457 36.46 -24.66 12.37
C LYS A 457 36.44 -23.53 11.33
N CYS A 458 36.03 -23.81 10.09
CA CYS A 458 35.99 -22.79 9.03
C CYS A 458 34.94 -21.71 9.31
N VAL A 459 33.76 -22.11 9.79
CA VAL A 459 32.67 -21.19 10.13
C VAL A 459 33.04 -20.37 11.35
N VAL A 460 33.61 -20.99 12.38
CA VAL A 460 34.09 -20.30 13.59
C VAL A 460 35.17 -19.28 13.24
N LEU A 461 36.19 -19.65 12.43
CA LEU A 461 37.26 -18.74 12.02
C LEU A 461 36.70 -17.47 11.34
N VAL A 462 35.75 -17.63 10.42
CA VAL A 462 35.16 -16.50 9.68
C VAL A 462 34.24 -15.69 10.60
N THR A 463 33.45 -16.34 11.46
CA THR A 463 32.38 -15.68 12.21
C THR A 463 32.85 -15.06 13.50
N ARG A 464 33.88 -15.61 14.17
CA ARG A 464 34.40 -15.12 15.46
C ARG A 464 34.69 -13.61 15.48
N PRO A 465 35.39 -13.00 14.50
CA PRO A 465 35.59 -11.55 14.51
C PRO A 465 34.29 -10.75 14.39
N PHE A 466 33.33 -11.21 13.55
CA PHE A 466 32.03 -10.57 13.40
C PHE A 466 31.17 -10.74 14.66
N HIS A 467 31.18 -11.91 15.28
CA HIS A 467 30.45 -12.19 16.51
C HIS A 467 30.97 -11.32 17.65
N CYS A 468 32.30 -11.22 17.83
CA CYS A 468 32.89 -10.32 18.83
C CYS A 468 32.54 -8.85 18.56
N CYS A 469 32.56 -8.40 17.30
CA CYS A 469 32.18 -7.05 16.93
C CYS A 469 30.69 -6.78 17.20
N MET A 470 29.80 -7.72 16.83
CA MET A 470 28.37 -7.61 17.05
C MET A 470 27.99 -7.68 18.53
N ALA A 471 28.60 -8.58 19.30
CA ALA A 471 28.37 -8.66 20.74
C ALA A 471 28.80 -7.35 21.43
N ARG A 472 29.94 -6.78 21.03
CA ARG A 472 30.38 -5.47 21.52
C ARG A 472 29.42 -4.36 21.11
N PHE A 473 28.96 -4.35 19.87
CA PHE A 473 27.98 -3.39 19.36
C PHE A 473 26.65 -3.48 20.12
N TRP A 474 26.09 -4.68 20.29
CA TRP A 474 24.84 -4.88 21.03
C TRP A 474 24.97 -4.49 22.50
N ASN A 475 26.08 -4.84 23.15
CA ASN A 475 26.35 -4.40 24.53
C ASN A 475 26.48 -2.87 24.64
N MET A 476 27.16 -2.22 23.69
CA MET A 476 27.29 -0.76 23.65
C MET A 476 25.96 -0.05 23.41
N THR A 477 25.11 -0.61 22.54
CA THR A 477 23.83 -0.01 22.15
C THR A 477 22.70 -0.33 23.13
N GLY A 478 22.87 -1.38 23.94
CA GLY A 478 21.83 -1.93 24.82
C GLY A 478 20.71 -2.62 24.05
N ILE A 479 20.99 -3.08 22.82
CA ILE A 479 20.03 -3.83 22.00
C ILE A 479 20.15 -5.30 22.39
N GLU A 480 19.07 -5.88 22.88
CA GLU A 480 18.98 -7.33 23.07
C GLU A 480 18.71 -7.98 21.71
N PRO A 481 19.64 -8.78 21.15
CA PRO A 481 19.40 -9.46 19.89
C PRO A 481 18.29 -10.51 20.09
N SER A 482 17.28 -10.47 19.23
CA SER A 482 16.24 -11.49 19.21
C SER A 482 16.00 -11.98 17.79
N PHE A 483 16.51 -13.18 17.54
CA PHE A 483 16.34 -13.83 16.25
C PHE A 483 14.86 -14.06 15.90
N THR A 484 14.03 -14.36 16.90
CA THR A 484 12.59 -14.62 16.68
C THR A 484 11.82 -13.35 16.32
N HIS A 485 12.21 -12.19 16.87
CA HIS A 485 11.69 -10.90 16.43
C HIS A 485 12.06 -10.59 14.98
N SER A 486 13.32 -10.83 14.58
CA SER A 486 13.74 -10.65 13.18
C SER A 486 13.01 -11.60 12.22
N ILE A 487 12.81 -12.88 12.59
CA ILE A 487 12.02 -13.84 11.79
C ILE A 487 10.61 -13.31 11.54
N ALA A 488 9.92 -12.89 12.61
CA ALA A 488 8.54 -12.42 12.50
C ALA A 488 8.45 -11.16 11.61
N SER A 489 9.37 -10.21 11.78
CA SER A 489 9.45 -9.00 10.96
C SER A 489 9.67 -9.31 9.47
N ILE A 490 10.65 -10.16 9.15
CA ILE A 490 10.95 -10.56 7.76
C ILE A 490 9.78 -11.33 7.15
N TYR A 491 9.13 -12.20 7.94
CA TYR A 491 7.93 -12.90 7.50
C TYR A 491 6.80 -11.92 7.13
N VAL A 492 6.54 -10.88 7.93
CA VAL A 492 5.50 -9.87 7.61
C VAL A 492 5.80 -9.12 6.31
N LEU A 493 7.07 -8.85 6.01
CA LEU A 493 7.47 -8.24 4.74
C LEU A 493 7.23 -9.19 3.55
N CYS A 494 7.63 -10.45 3.69
CA CYS A 494 7.45 -11.45 2.63
C CYS A 494 5.99 -11.85 2.42
N PHE A 495 5.19 -11.82 3.49
CA PHE A 495 3.80 -12.26 3.52
C PHE A 495 2.99 -11.67 2.38
N THR A 496 3.08 -10.36 2.20
CA THR A 496 2.26 -9.62 1.25
C THR A 496 2.73 -9.85 -0.19
N GLN A 497 4.05 -9.86 -0.42
CA GLN A 497 4.60 -10.14 -1.75
C GLN A 497 4.27 -11.56 -2.21
N LEU A 498 4.40 -12.56 -1.33
CA LEU A 498 4.03 -13.95 -1.63
C LEU A 498 2.53 -14.10 -1.86
N THR A 499 1.69 -13.44 -1.05
CA THR A 499 0.23 -13.47 -1.18
C THR A 499 -0.21 -12.85 -2.50
N GLY A 500 0.26 -11.64 -2.80
CA GLY A 500 -0.10 -10.92 -4.01
C GLY A 500 0.41 -11.59 -5.28
N THR A 501 1.64 -12.11 -5.30
CA THR A 501 2.15 -12.89 -6.44
C THR A 501 1.30 -14.14 -6.68
N SER A 502 0.86 -14.81 -5.60
CA SER A 502 0.01 -15.99 -5.71
C SER A 502 -1.37 -15.66 -6.28
N PHE A 503 -1.98 -14.57 -5.83
CA PHE A 503 -3.26 -14.14 -6.39
C PHE A 503 -3.13 -13.62 -7.83
N LYS A 504 -2.04 -12.92 -8.19
CA LYS A 504 -1.75 -12.54 -9.59
C LYS A 504 -1.70 -13.75 -10.52
N ILE A 505 -1.07 -14.86 -10.10
CA ILE A 505 -1.03 -16.11 -10.88
C ILE A 505 -2.40 -16.80 -10.94
N LEU A 506 -3.19 -16.71 -9.88
CA LEU A 506 -4.53 -17.31 -9.82
C LEU A 506 -5.62 -16.42 -10.42
N CYS A 507 -5.28 -15.23 -10.91
CA CYS A 507 -6.22 -14.34 -11.56
C CYS A 507 -6.56 -14.87 -12.96
N PHE A 508 -7.84 -14.89 -13.29
CA PHE A 508 -8.36 -15.37 -14.57
C PHE A 508 -9.20 -14.29 -15.24
N ASN A 509 -9.35 -14.38 -16.55
CA ASN A 509 -10.27 -13.56 -17.32
C ASN A 509 -11.25 -14.48 -18.07
N TYR A 510 -12.51 -14.08 -18.10
CA TYR A 510 -13.52 -14.78 -18.89
C TYR A 510 -13.51 -14.23 -20.31
N ASN A 511 -13.10 -15.04 -21.28
CA ASN A 511 -13.02 -14.61 -22.67
C ASN A 511 -14.39 -14.77 -23.36
N PHE A 512 -15.18 -13.70 -23.37
CA PHE A 512 -16.49 -13.68 -24.06
C PHE A 512 -16.38 -13.84 -25.59
N TYR A 513 -15.24 -13.52 -26.21
CA TYR A 513 -15.11 -13.48 -27.67
C TYR A 513 -14.92 -14.86 -28.32
N MET A 514 -14.45 -15.84 -27.54
CA MET A 514 -14.43 -17.23 -27.98
C MET A 514 -15.76 -17.85 -27.52
N ASN A 515 -16.62 -18.25 -28.46
CA ASN A 515 -17.96 -18.81 -28.22
C ASN A 515 -18.01 -20.00 -27.22
N ASP A 516 -16.86 -20.49 -26.76
CA ASP A 516 -16.70 -21.63 -25.88
C ASP A 516 -16.62 -21.29 -24.38
N GLY A 517 -16.66 -19.99 -23.99
CA GLY A 517 -16.68 -19.59 -22.57
C GLY A 517 -15.45 -20.07 -21.78
N ILE A 518 -14.28 -20.04 -22.42
CA ILE A 518 -13.04 -20.56 -21.86
C ILE A 518 -12.42 -19.52 -20.92
N PHE A 519 -12.08 -19.95 -19.70
CA PHE A 519 -11.26 -19.17 -18.77
C PHE A 519 -9.81 -19.16 -19.24
N VAL A 520 -9.25 -17.97 -19.41
CA VAL A 520 -7.85 -17.76 -19.78
C VAL A 520 -7.10 -17.09 -18.64
N PHE A 521 -5.78 -17.24 -18.62
CA PHE A 521 -4.94 -16.54 -17.66
C PHE A 521 -5.04 -15.03 -17.89
N PHE A 522 -5.21 -14.26 -16.81
CA PHE A 522 -5.50 -12.83 -16.90
C PHE A 522 -4.43 -12.04 -17.68
N TYR A 523 -3.15 -12.38 -17.49
CA TYR A 523 -2.03 -11.69 -18.12
C TYR A 523 -1.59 -12.31 -19.47
N ASP A 524 -2.18 -13.44 -19.88
CA ASP A 524 -1.90 -14.05 -21.19
C ASP A 524 -3.11 -14.86 -21.70
N SER A 525 -3.80 -14.31 -22.70
CA SER A 525 -4.98 -14.92 -23.31
C SER A 525 -4.69 -16.23 -24.06
N TYR A 526 -3.45 -16.52 -24.44
CA TYR A 526 -3.10 -17.79 -25.09
C TYR A 526 -2.96 -18.94 -24.09
N VAL A 527 -2.76 -18.63 -22.81
CA VAL A 527 -2.59 -19.62 -21.77
C VAL A 527 -3.95 -19.92 -21.16
N GLN A 528 -4.49 -21.09 -21.49
CA GLN A 528 -5.72 -21.60 -20.86
C GLN A 528 -5.52 -21.72 -19.35
N TYR A 529 -6.51 -21.24 -18.59
CA TYR A 529 -6.46 -21.25 -17.14
C TYR A 529 -6.36 -22.69 -16.62
N PHE A 530 -5.43 -22.92 -15.69
CA PHE A 530 -5.13 -24.24 -15.12
C PHE A 530 -4.80 -25.35 -16.13
N HIS A 531 -4.26 -25.00 -17.31
CA HIS A 531 -3.74 -25.97 -18.27
C HIS A 531 -2.22 -25.82 -18.48
N GLY A 532 -1.56 -26.92 -18.86
CA GLY A 532 -0.13 -26.94 -19.19
C GLY A 532 0.77 -26.34 -18.09
N ALA A 533 1.57 -25.34 -18.45
CA ALA A 533 2.49 -24.66 -17.53
C ALA A 533 1.76 -23.88 -16.43
N HIS A 534 0.60 -23.29 -16.74
CA HIS A 534 -0.20 -22.56 -15.76
C HIS A 534 -0.74 -23.48 -14.67
N ALA A 535 -1.09 -24.73 -14.98
CA ALA A 535 -1.52 -25.70 -13.98
C ALA A 535 -0.46 -25.91 -12.88
N VAL A 536 0.82 -25.96 -13.28
CA VAL A 536 1.96 -26.13 -12.36
C VAL A 536 2.17 -24.87 -11.52
N ALA A 537 2.19 -23.69 -12.17
CA ALA A 537 2.36 -22.41 -11.49
C ALA A 537 1.20 -22.11 -10.53
N GLY A 538 -0.05 -22.34 -10.95
CA GLY A 538 -1.24 -22.21 -10.12
C GLY A 538 -1.27 -23.18 -8.96
N SER A 539 -0.86 -24.45 -9.16
CA SER A 539 -0.74 -25.41 -8.06
C SER A 539 0.31 -24.98 -7.04
N PHE A 540 1.44 -24.43 -7.50
CA PHE A 540 2.45 -23.86 -6.62
C PHE A 540 1.91 -22.65 -5.85
N ALA A 541 1.20 -21.73 -6.52
CA ALA A 541 0.58 -20.58 -5.89
C ALA A 541 -0.44 -20.96 -4.80
N ILE A 542 -1.30 -21.95 -5.07
CA ILE A 542 -2.22 -22.50 -4.06
C ILE A 542 -1.44 -23.09 -2.89
N SER A 543 -0.35 -23.83 -3.14
CA SER A 543 0.48 -24.39 -2.08
C SER A 543 1.11 -23.30 -1.20
N VAL A 544 1.59 -22.19 -1.80
CA VAL A 544 2.13 -21.05 -1.05
C VAL A 544 1.03 -20.39 -0.21
N LEU A 545 -0.14 -20.11 -0.79
CA LEU A 545 -1.27 -19.54 -0.06
C LEU A 545 -1.73 -20.44 1.09
N LEU A 546 -1.80 -21.75 0.88
CA LEU A 546 -2.27 -22.69 1.91
C LEU A 546 -1.24 -22.86 3.03
N ILE A 547 0.01 -23.17 2.68
CA ILE A 547 1.04 -23.62 3.64
C ILE A 547 1.79 -22.43 4.25
N MET A 548 2.13 -21.42 3.46
CA MET A 548 2.96 -20.30 3.92
C MET A 548 2.15 -19.11 4.42
N ILE A 549 0.90 -18.95 3.98
CA ILE A 549 0.10 -17.76 4.29
C ILE A 549 -1.07 -18.12 5.23
N LEU A 550 -1.96 -19.02 4.81
CA LEU A 550 -3.18 -19.36 5.55
C LEU A 550 -2.86 -20.18 6.80
N LEU A 551 -2.03 -21.22 6.70
CA LEU A 551 -1.70 -22.09 7.84
C LEU A 551 -1.04 -21.31 9.01
N PRO A 552 -0.01 -20.47 8.81
CA PRO A 552 0.56 -19.69 9.91
C PRO A 552 -0.43 -18.65 10.45
N THR A 553 -1.22 -18.03 9.59
CA THR A 553 -2.27 -17.08 10.01
C THR A 553 -3.31 -17.74 10.91
N LEU A 554 -3.81 -18.91 10.51
CA LEU A 554 -4.73 -19.71 11.33
C LEU A 554 -4.06 -20.19 12.62
N CYS A 555 -2.79 -20.57 12.58
CA CYS A 555 -2.03 -20.94 13.77
C CYS A 555 -1.96 -19.77 14.77
N ILE A 556 -1.64 -18.55 14.31
CA ILE A 556 -1.58 -17.34 15.15
C ILE A 556 -2.98 -16.98 15.66
N LEU A 557 -4.01 -17.07 14.82
CA LEU A 557 -5.40 -16.79 15.19
C LEU A 557 -5.89 -17.74 16.30
N LEU A 558 -5.57 -19.03 16.18
CA LEU A 558 -6.03 -20.06 17.09
C LEU A 558 -5.14 -20.25 18.32
N TYR A 559 -3.90 -19.70 18.30
CA TYR A 559 -2.92 -19.83 19.37
C TYR A 559 -3.43 -19.49 20.79
N PRO A 560 -4.22 -18.41 21.00
CA PRO A 560 -4.68 -18.05 22.35
C PRO A 560 -5.64 -19.05 22.98
N PHE A 561 -6.24 -19.95 22.19
CA PHE A 561 -7.24 -20.88 22.69
C PHE A 561 -6.61 -22.14 23.31
N LYS A 562 -6.99 -22.46 24.54
CA LYS A 562 -6.49 -23.64 25.28
C LYS A 562 -6.68 -24.97 24.54
N TRP A 563 -7.77 -25.13 23.79
CA TRP A 563 -8.04 -26.35 23.03
C TRP A 563 -7.04 -26.53 21.88
N PHE A 564 -6.57 -25.43 21.28
CA PHE A 564 -5.60 -25.47 20.21
C PHE A 564 -4.20 -25.86 20.73
N HIS A 565 -3.81 -25.40 21.93
CA HIS A 565 -2.60 -25.91 22.58
C HIS A 565 -2.67 -27.43 22.81
N LYS A 566 -3.82 -27.96 23.25
CA LYS A 566 -4.01 -29.41 23.39
C LYS A 566 -3.87 -30.14 22.05
N LEU A 567 -4.35 -29.55 20.96
CA LEU A 567 -4.18 -30.08 19.61
C LEU A 567 -2.70 -30.10 19.19
N LEU A 568 -1.97 -28.99 19.41
CA LEU A 568 -0.53 -28.91 19.12
C LEU A 568 0.28 -29.89 19.95
N ASP A 569 -0.09 -30.10 21.22
CA ASP A 569 0.50 -31.12 22.10
C ASP A 569 0.23 -32.53 21.55
N CYS A 570 -1.00 -32.82 21.13
CA CYS A 570 -1.39 -34.10 20.53
C CYS A 570 -0.59 -34.40 19.24
N LEU A 571 -0.38 -33.38 18.40
CA LEU A 571 0.39 -33.49 17.16
C LEU A 571 1.92 -33.43 17.37
N ARG A 572 2.39 -33.22 18.62
CA ARG A 572 3.81 -32.99 18.96
C ARG A 572 4.44 -31.82 18.19
N LEU A 573 3.61 -30.84 17.79
CA LEU A 573 4.03 -29.65 17.04
C LEU A 573 4.39 -28.48 17.97
N ARG A 574 4.15 -28.61 19.28
CA ARG A 574 4.50 -27.60 20.29
C ARG A 574 6.02 -27.55 20.52
N LYS A 575 6.74 -26.99 19.55
CA LYS A 575 8.17 -26.69 19.67
C LYS A 575 8.37 -25.29 20.23
N GLN A 576 9.46 -25.10 20.98
CA GLN A 576 9.81 -23.82 21.59
C GLN A 576 9.87 -22.67 20.55
N LEU A 577 10.35 -22.98 19.34
CA LEU A 577 10.41 -21.99 18.25
C LEU A 577 9.02 -21.52 17.81
N LEU A 578 8.04 -22.43 17.71
CA LEU A 578 6.66 -22.08 17.33
C LEU A 578 6.00 -21.22 18.41
N ILE A 579 6.17 -21.60 19.69
CA ILE A 579 5.69 -20.82 20.83
C ILE A 579 6.28 -19.41 20.80
N SER A 580 7.61 -19.30 20.69
CA SER A 580 8.29 -18.00 20.67
C SER A 580 7.85 -17.15 19.49
N LEU A 581 7.67 -17.75 18.30
CA LEU A 581 7.17 -17.03 17.13
C LEU A 581 5.75 -16.50 17.35
N CYS A 582 4.83 -17.35 17.84
CA CYS A 582 3.46 -16.94 18.16
C CYS A 582 3.42 -15.86 19.25
N ASP A 583 4.30 -15.95 20.25
CA ASP A 583 4.41 -14.94 21.31
C ASP A 583 4.92 -13.60 20.76
N VAL A 584 5.81 -13.60 19.76
CA VAL A 584 6.26 -12.37 19.09
C VAL A 584 5.12 -11.70 18.32
N PHE A 585 4.30 -12.46 17.59
CA PHE A 585 3.14 -11.91 16.85
C PHE A 585 2.05 -11.40 17.79
N THR A 586 1.81 -12.11 18.90
CA THR A 586 0.74 -11.79 19.85
C THR A 586 1.18 -10.82 20.95
N GLY A 587 2.49 -10.63 21.13
CA GLY A 587 3.10 -9.83 22.19
C GLY A 587 2.63 -8.37 22.31
N PRO A 588 2.36 -7.63 21.20
CA PRO A 588 1.83 -6.27 21.26
C PRO A 588 0.39 -6.17 21.80
N PHE A 589 -0.36 -7.27 21.80
CA PHE A 589 -1.77 -7.32 22.17
C PHE A 589 -1.98 -7.62 23.65
N LYS A 590 -3.09 -7.14 24.22
CA LYS A 590 -3.47 -7.41 25.61
C LYS A 590 -3.68 -8.90 25.83
N ASN A 591 -3.11 -9.43 26.91
CA ASN A 591 -3.13 -10.85 27.30
C ASN A 591 -4.13 -11.15 28.43
N GLY A 592 -4.86 -10.15 28.90
CA GLY A 592 -5.89 -10.27 29.94
C GLY A 592 -5.40 -10.30 31.40
N THR A 593 -4.13 -9.99 31.67
CA THR A 593 -3.60 -10.00 33.06
C THR A 593 -4.00 -8.77 33.88
N GLU A 594 -4.41 -7.67 33.24
CA GLU A 594 -4.74 -6.39 33.89
C GLU A 594 -6.26 -6.17 33.98
N ASN A 595 -7.05 -7.19 34.38
CA ASN A 595 -8.52 -7.15 34.33
C ASN A 595 -9.08 -6.80 32.93
N THR A 596 -8.33 -7.10 31.89
CA THR A 596 -8.72 -6.90 30.49
C THR A 596 -9.06 -8.24 29.84
N TYR A 597 -9.72 -8.20 28.69
CA TYR A 597 -9.90 -9.40 27.87
C TYR A 597 -8.60 -9.75 27.14
N ASP A 598 -8.42 -11.04 26.85
CA ASP A 598 -7.30 -11.52 26.01
C ASP A 598 -7.62 -11.24 24.54
N TYR A 599 -6.90 -10.30 23.95
CA TYR A 599 -7.05 -9.87 22.56
C TYR A 599 -5.92 -10.39 21.67
N ARG A 600 -5.14 -11.40 22.12
CA ARG A 600 -4.05 -11.95 21.31
C ARG A 600 -4.50 -12.56 19.97
N PHE A 601 -5.75 -13.03 19.88
CA PHE A 601 -6.31 -13.58 18.63
C PHE A 601 -6.41 -12.51 17.54
N PHE A 602 -6.41 -11.23 17.93
CA PHE A 602 -6.48 -10.10 17.01
C PHE A 602 -5.28 -10.05 16.06
N ALA A 603 -4.12 -10.57 16.47
CA ALA A 603 -2.96 -10.70 15.59
C ALA A 603 -3.26 -11.54 14.34
N GLY A 604 -3.91 -12.69 14.53
CA GLY A 604 -4.32 -13.57 13.43
C GLY A 604 -5.51 -13.01 12.65
N LEU A 605 -6.46 -12.34 13.32
CA LEU A 605 -7.59 -11.68 12.66
C LEU A 605 -7.10 -10.57 11.73
N TYR A 606 -6.10 -9.81 12.16
CA TYR A 606 -5.48 -8.74 11.37
C TYR A 606 -4.82 -9.29 10.10
N LEU A 607 -4.02 -10.36 10.22
CA LEU A 607 -3.45 -11.05 9.06
C LEU A 607 -4.52 -11.64 8.13
N LEU A 608 -5.58 -12.21 8.69
CA LEU A 608 -6.71 -12.74 7.91
C LEU A 608 -7.43 -11.62 7.14
N ALA A 609 -7.64 -10.46 7.76
CA ALA A 609 -8.20 -9.28 7.10
C ALA A 609 -7.33 -8.83 5.91
N LYS A 610 -5.99 -8.91 6.04
CA LYS A 610 -5.08 -8.65 4.90
C LYS A 610 -5.34 -9.63 3.75
N ILE A 611 -5.43 -10.93 4.03
CA ILE A 611 -5.68 -11.97 3.01
C ILE A 611 -7.01 -11.70 2.30
N ILE A 612 -8.08 -11.38 3.04
CA ILE A 612 -9.40 -11.08 2.47
C ILE A 612 -9.34 -9.83 1.60
N ALA A 613 -8.67 -8.77 2.05
CA ALA A 613 -8.53 -7.54 1.28
C ALA A 613 -7.83 -7.79 -0.07
N PHE A 614 -6.77 -8.60 -0.09
CA PHE A 614 -6.10 -9.01 -1.33
C PHE A 614 -6.96 -9.94 -2.18
N LEU A 615 -7.62 -10.93 -1.59
CA LEU A 615 -8.49 -11.84 -2.34
C LEU A 615 -9.56 -11.05 -3.12
N LEU A 616 -10.18 -10.06 -2.48
CA LEU A 616 -11.19 -9.21 -3.12
C LEU A 616 -10.60 -8.41 -4.27
N GLU A 617 -9.35 -7.92 -4.13
CA GLU A 617 -8.68 -7.18 -5.19
C GLU A 617 -8.53 -7.98 -6.49
N PHE A 618 -8.28 -9.29 -6.38
CA PHE A 618 -8.06 -10.16 -7.54
C PHE A 618 -9.30 -10.93 -8.02
N SER A 619 -10.44 -10.81 -7.33
CA SER A 619 -11.63 -11.62 -7.60
C SER A 619 -12.62 -11.01 -8.61
N PHE A 620 -12.56 -9.70 -8.86
CA PHE A 620 -13.56 -9.02 -9.69
C PHE A 620 -13.04 -8.74 -11.10
N ASP A 621 -13.93 -8.91 -12.08
CA ASP A 621 -13.68 -8.58 -13.48
C ASP A 621 -13.69 -7.05 -13.69
N TYR A 622 -13.09 -6.60 -14.79
CA TYR A 622 -12.89 -5.18 -15.12
C TYR A 622 -14.19 -4.37 -15.12
N ASP A 623 -15.33 -4.98 -15.44
CA ASP A 623 -16.61 -4.28 -15.54
C ASP A 623 -17.16 -3.84 -14.16
N GLU A 624 -16.65 -4.43 -13.07
CA GLU A 624 -17.04 -4.13 -11.68
C GLU A 624 -15.95 -3.36 -10.91
N TYR A 625 -15.09 -2.61 -11.62
CA TYR A 625 -13.93 -1.95 -11.01
C TYR A 625 -14.27 -1.00 -9.85
N TYR A 626 -15.48 -0.44 -9.78
CA TYR A 626 -15.93 0.40 -8.66
C TYR A 626 -16.38 -0.38 -7.42
N ILE A 627 -16.76 -1.65 -7.57
CA ILE A 627 -17.26 -2.47 -6.47
C ILE A 627 -16.10 -2.85 -5.55
N VAL A 628 -14.95 -3.20 -6.13
CA VAL A 628 -13.76 -3.65 -5.36
C VAL A 628 -13.33 -2.63 -4.32
N PRO A 629 -13.03 -1.36 -4.67
CA PRO A 629 -12.50 -0.43 -3.69
C PRO A 629 -13.61 0.01 -2.72
N THR A 630 -14.89 -0.04 -3.11
CA THR A 630 -16.02 0.19 -2.21
C THR A 630 -16.13 -0.90 -1.13
N VAL A 631 -15.96 -2.16 -1.50
CA VAL A 631 -15.93 -3.28 -0.53
C VAL A 631 -14.67 -3.17 0.34
N GLN A 632 -13.52 -2.82 -0.22
CA GLN A 632 -12.29 -2.60 0.55
C GLN A 632 -12.43 -1.47 1.57
N VAL A 633 -13.01 -0.33 1.18
CA VAL A 633 -13.37 0.78 2.09
C VAL A 633 -14.21 0.26 3.24
N SER A 634 -15.24 -0.55 2.95
CA SER A 634 -16.14 -1.09 3.96
C SER A 634 -15.41 -2.00 4.96
N ILE A 635 -14.50 -2.86 4.46
CA ILE A 635 -13.71 -3.78 5.30
C ILE A 635 -12.71 -3.03 6.17
N VAL A 636 -11.99 -2.06 5.58
CA VAL A 636 -11.02 -1.23 6.31
C VAL A 636 -11.72 -0.38 7.36
N PHE A 637 -12.87 0.20 7.04
CA PHE A 637 -13.69 0.96 7.98
C PHE A 637 -14.19 0.08 9.14
N LEU A 638 -14.69 -1.12 8.84
CA LEU A 638 -15.10 -2.08 9.86
C LEU A 638 -13.94 -2.50 10.75
N LEU A 639 -12.76 -2.77 10.17
CA LEU A 639 -11.55 -3.08 10.93
C LEU A 639 -11.13 -1.89 11.83
N ALA A 640 -11.21 -0.66 11.33
CA ALA A 640 -10.91 0.55 12.09
C ALA A 640 -11.87 0.73 13.28
N ILE A 641 -13.18 0.52 13.08
CA ILE A 641 -14.17 0.55 14.17
C ILE A 641 -13.84 -0.52 15.21
N ILE A 642 -13.58 -1.75 14.78
CA ILE A 642 -13.23 -2.85 15.68
C ILE A 642 -12.00 -2.49 16.52
N ILE A 643 -10.93 -1.97 15.91
CA ILE A 643 -9.72 -1.56 16.66
C ILE A 643 -10.02 -0.39 17.61
N LEU A 644 -10.83 0.59 17.18
CA LEU A 644 -11.21 1.74 17.99
C LEU A 644 -12.02 1.34 19.23
N VAL A 645 -12.95 0.40 19.08
CA VAL A 645 -13.84 -0.08 20.15
C VAL A 645 -13.09 -1.01 21.10
N PHE A 646 -12.42 -2.05 20.60
CA PHE A 646 -11.80 -3.07 21.45
C PHE A 646 -10.44 -2.64 22.01
N ARG A 647 -9.74 -1.71 21.34
CA ARG A 647 -8.38 -1.24 21.69
C ARG A 647 -7.46 -2.43 22.04
N PRO A 648 -7.20 -3.32 21.07
CA PRO A 648 -6.64 -4.64 21.34
C PRO A 648 -5.15 -4.58 21.76
N PHE A 649 -4.45 -3.48 21.48
CA PHE A 649 -3.05 -3.30 21.83
C PHE A 649 -2.83 -2.95 23.31
N LYS A 650 -1.71 -3.39 23.88
CA LYS A 650 -1.30 -3.07 25.27
C LYS A 650 -1.21 -1.57 25.52
N ARG A 651 -0.64 -0.82 24.57
CA ARG A 651 -0.56 0.64 24.63
C ARG A 651 -1.62 1.26 23.73
N ASN A 652 -2.38 2.21 24.29
CA ASN A 652 -3.44 2.91 23.55
C ASN A 652 -2.91 3.67 22.33
N ILE A 653 -1.67 4.17 22.38
CA ILE A 653 -1.06 4.88 21.24
C ILE A 653 -0.98 4.00 19.99
N HIS A 654 -0.71 2.69 20.12
CA HIS A 654 -0.67 1.79 18.97
C HIS A 654 -2.06 1.58 18.36
N SER A 655 -3.10 1.45 19.21
CA SER A 655 -4.48 1.36 18.72
C SER A 655 -4.89 2.63 17.96
N PHE A 656 -4.52 3.79 18.49
CA PHE A 656 -4.81 5.08 17.85
C PHE A 656 -4.07 5.24 16.52
N THR A 657 -2.77 4.93 16.46
CA THR A 657 -1.98 5.01 15.23
C THR A 657 -2.53 4.08 14.15
N GLU A 658 -2.90 2.84 14.51
CA GLU A 658 -3.50 1.88 13.57
C GLU A 658 -4.83 2.38 13.00
N VAL A 659 -5.72 2.92 13.85
CA VAL A 659 -6.97 3.53 13.38
C VAL A 659 -6.71 4.69 12.41
N MET A 660 -5.73 5.54 12.70
CA MET A 660 -5.36 6.64 11.80
C MET A 660 -4.83 6.12 10.45
N MET A 661 -3.99 5.08 10.44
CA MET A 661 -3.51 4.47 9.20
C MET A 661 -4.64 3.85 8.37
N LEU A 662 -5.60 3.17 9.01
CA LEU A 662 -6.75 2.61 8.32
C LEU A 662 -7.68 3.71 7.76
N ILE A 663 -7.85 4.83 8.47
CA ILE A 663 -8.61 5.99 7.95
C ILE A 663 -7.91 6.58 6.73
N PHE A 664 -6.59 6.71 6.75
CA PHE A 664 -5.83 7.18 5.58
C PHE A 664 -5.96 6.23 4.39
N GLN A 665 -5.90 4.92 4.65
CA GLN A 665 -6.12 3.90 3.63
C GLN A 665 -7.53 3.98 3.03
N MET A 666 -8.56 4.17 3.87
CA MET A 666 -9.94 4.39 3.42
C MET A 666 -10.04 5.64 2.53
N GLY A 667 -9.43 6.75 2.95
CA GLY A 667 -9.39 7.97 2.15
C GLY A 667 -8.79 7.73 0.77
N TYR A 668 -7.72 6.95 0.70
CA TYR A 668 -7.08 6.58 -0.57
C TYR A 668 -7.99 5.75 -1.47
N PHE A 669 -8.67 4.73 -0.94
CA PHE A 669 -9.60 3.94 -1.74
C PHE A 669 -10.78 4.76 -2.27
N ILE A 670 -11.31 5.69 -1.46
CA ILE A 670 -12.35 6.64 -1.91
C ILE A 670 -11.83 7.52 -3.03
N PHE A 671 -10.57 7.96 -2.94
CA PHE A 671 -9.93 8.76 -3.97
C PHE A 671 -9.73 7.99 -5.28
N VAL A 672 -9.20 6.76 -5.21
CA VAL A 672 -9.08 5.89 -6.39
C VAL A 672 -10.45 5.70 -7.03
N ASN A 673 -11.49 5.39 -6.25
CA ASN A 673 -12.88 5.32 -6.72
C ASN A 673 -13.34 6.60 -7.42
N HIS A 674 -13.06 7.77 -6.84
CA HIS A 674 -13.48 9.05 -7.40
C HIS A 674 -12.74 9.37 -8.70
N ASP A 675 -11.42 9.17 -8.78
CA ASP A 675 -10.63 9.45 -9.98
C ASP A 675 -11.06 8.60 -11.17
N ILE A 676 -11.45 7.34 -10.93
CA ILE A 676 -12.02 6.48 -11.99
C ILE A 676 -13.33 7.07 -12.53
N VAL A 677 -14.17 7.65 -11.67
CA VAL A 677 -15.44 8.27 -12.09
C VAL A 677 -15.21 9.65 -12.74
N SER A 678 -14.26 10.43 -12.24
CA SER A 678 -14.06 11.83 -12.62
C SER A 678 -12.72 12.05 -13.32
N ILE A 679 -12.71 11.92 -14.65
CA ILE A 679 -11.50 12.04 -15.48
C ILE A 679 -10.80 13.43 -15.40
N ASN A 680 -11.34 14.43 -14.71
CA ASN A 680 -10.92 15.84 -14.89
C ASN A 680 -10.61 16.68 -13.62
N LEU A 681 -10.33 16.11 -12.44
CA LEU A 681 -9.95 16.91 -11.25
C LEU A 681 -8.48 16.72 -10.81
N PRO A 682 -7.54 17.60 -11.24
CA PRO A 682 -6.12 17.53 -10.86
C PRO A 682 -5.83 17.87 -9.38
N GLY A 683 -6.83 18.22 -8.56
CA GLY A 683 -6.62 18.71 -7.19
C GLY A 683 -6.45 17.62 -6.12
N SER A 684 -7.07 16.46 -6.29
CA SER A 684 -7.21 15.43 -5.25
C SER A 684 -5.91 14.64 -4.99
N SER A 685 -5.08 14.43 -6.02
CA SER A 685 -3.78 13.75 -5.92
C SER A 685 -2.77 14.47 -4.99
N THR A 686 -2.89 15.80 -4.86
CA THR A 686 -1.99 16.61 -4.02
C THR A 686 -2.11 16.30 -2.53
N SER A 687 -3.29 15.90 -2.05
CA SER A 687 -3.52 15.60 -0.64
C SER A 687 -2.84 14.31 -0.19
N PHE A 688 -2.93 13.25 -0.99
CA PHE A 688 -2.21 11.99 -0.77
C PHE A 688 -0.71 12.15 -0.91
N PHE A 689 -0.28 13.02 -1.81
CA PHE A 689 1.11 13.39 -1.95
C PHE A 689 1.65 14.01 -0.64
N ILE A 690 0.96 15.02 -0.10
CA ILE A 690 1.35 15.66 1.16
C ILE A 690 1.38 14.64 2.31
N LEU A 691 0.40 13.73 2.37
CA LEU A 691 0.35 12.70 3.40
C LEU A 691 1.52 11.72 3.32
N ASN A 692 1.84 11.20 2.13
CA ASN A 692 2.97 10.28 1.96
C ASN A 692 4.32 10.98 2.25
N ILE A 693 4.47 12.24 1.87
CA ILE A 693 5.63 13.06 2.30
C ILE A 693 5.68 13.17 3.81
N LEU A 694 4.56 13.46 4.47
CA LEU A 694 4.52 13.58 5.92
C LEU A 694 4.89 12.26 6.60
N LEU A 695 4.34 11.14 6.15
CA LEU A 695 4.59 9.82 6.72
C LEU A 695 6.04 9.35 6.47
N PHE A 696 6.48 9.30 5.22
CA PHE A 696 7.76 8.71 4.83
C PHE A 696 8.91 9.71 4.71
N GLY A 697 8.61 10.97 4.40
CA GLY A 697 9.61 12.03 4.30
C GLY A 697 9.91 12.72 5.63
N VAL A 698 8.96 12.73 6.57
CA VAL A 698 9.11 13.43 7.87
C VAL A 698 9.03 12.47 9.05
N ILE A 699 7.92 11.77 9.26
CA ILE A 699 7.68 10.98 10.48
C ILE A 699 8.64 9.79 10.59
N LEU A 700 8.76 8.99 9.53
CA LEU A 700 9.64 7.81 9.53
C LEU A 700 11.13 8.19 9.68
N PRO A 701 11.68 9.18 8.95
CA PRO A 701 13.04 9.64 9.15
C PRO A 701 13.27 10.23 10.55
N LEU A 702 12.34 11.03 11.09
CA LEU A 702 12.43 11.53 12.47
C LEU A 702 12.45 10.38 13.48
N TYR A 703 11.66 9.33 13.27
CA TYR A 703 11.67 8.14 14.11
C TYR A 703 13.01 7.38 14.02
N ILE A 704 13.55 7.20 12.81
CA ILE A 704 14.87 6.57 12.61
C ILE A 704 15.97 7.40 13.26
N ILE A 705 15.98 8.73 13.04
CA ILE A 705 16.93 9.65 13.66
C ILE A 705 16.82 9.60 15.19
N HIS A 706 15.60 9.59 15.73
CA HIS A 706 15.38 9.45 17.17
C HIS A 706 15.95 8.14 17.71
N GLN A 707 15.75 7.02 17.01
CA GLN A 707 16.32 5.72 17.40
C GLN A 707 17.86 5.71 17.30
N ILE A 708 18.43 6.30 16.26
CA ILE A 708 19.88 6.44 16.12
C ILE A 708 20.46 7.32 17.25
N ILE A 709 19.85 8.46 17.54
CA ILE A 709 20.26 9.35 18.64
C ILE A 709 20.20 8.61 19.98
N LYS A 710 19.10 7.88 20.25
CA LYS A 710 18.95 7.07 21.46
C LYS A 710 20.07 6.03 21.56
N THR A 711 20.39 5.37 20.44
CA THR A 711 21.47 4.38 20.35
C THR A 711 22.85 5.00 20.60
N ILE A 712 23.11 6.19 20.04
CA ILE A 712 24.35 6.95 20.26
C ILE A 712 24.49 7.36 21.74
N ILE A 713 23.41 7.86 22.36
CA ILE A 713 23.42 8.25 23.78
C ILE A 713 23.73 7.05 24.67
N ASN A 714 23.12 5.89 24.40
CA ASN A 714 23.43 4.66 25.12
C ASN A 714 24.91 4.28 25.00
N CYS A 715 25.49 4.39 23.80
CA CYS A 715 26.90 4.12 23.55
C CYS A 715 27.83 5.09 24.31
N ILE A 716 27.51 6.39 24.33
CA ILE A 716 28.27 7.39 25.09
C ILE A 716 28.20 7.09 26.59
N ASN A 717 27.02 6.75 27.11
CA ASN A 717 26.84 6.41 28.52
C ASN A 717 27.60 5.14 28.90
N TYR A 718 27.58 4.12 28.03
CA TYR A 718 28.36 2.90 28.19
C TYR A 718 29.87 3.21 28.27
N HIS A 719 30.39 4.02 27.35
CA HIS A 719 31.80 4.40 27.35
C HIS A 719 32.18 5.25 28.58
N LYS A 720 31.32 6.17 29.01
CA LYS A 720 31.53 6.98 30.21
C LYS A 720 31.57 6.15 31.49
N LEU A 721 30.75 5.10 31.57
CA LEU A 721 30.74 4.17 32.71
C LEU A 721 32.04 3.36 32.77
N HIS A 722 32.53 2.86 31.63
CA HIS A 722 33.72 2.01 31.57
C HIS A 722 35.05 2.77 31.68
N ASN A 723 35.10 4.03 31.22
CA ASN A 723 36.31 4.85 31.40
C ASN A 723 36.52 5.34 32.84
N ARG A 724 35.51 5.26 33.72
CA ARG A 724 35.63 5.72 35.12
C ARG A 724 36.30 4.71 36.05
N THR A 725 36.51 3.47 35.63
CA THR A 725 37.01 2.37 36.47
C THR A 725 38.53 2.16 36.42
N VAL A 726 39.30 3.05 35.79
CA VAL A 726 40.77 3.06 35.92
C VAL A 726 41.19 4.32 36.66
N PRO A 727 41.11 4.36 38.01
CA PRO A 727 41.84 5.37 38.76
C PRO A 727 43.33 5.13 38.52
N ALA A 728 43.98 6.08 37.84
CA ALA A 728 45.42 6.08 37.56
C ALA A 728 46.30 6.27 38.81
N ASN A 729 45.83 5.87 40.00
CA ASN A 729 46.49 6.08 41.28
C ASN A 729 46.98 4.79 41.96
N ILE A 730 47.10 3.67 41.23
CA ILE A 730 47.74 2.44 41.71
C ILE A 730 48.91 2.06 40.79
N GLU A 731 49.75 3.02 40.45
CA GLU A 731 51.12 2.78 39.97
C GLU A 731 52.08 3.38 41.00
N GLU A 732 52.33 2.65 42.08
CA GLU A 732 53.59 2.75 42.82
C GLU A 732 53.79 1.54 43.76
N GLN A 733 53.60 0.31 43.26
CA GLN A 733 54.21 -0.93 43.79
C GLN A 733 53.51 -2.15 43.17
N GLU A 734 54.02 -2.65 42.05
CA GLU A 734 54.24 -4.10 41.85
C GLU A 734 54.93 -4.31 40.50
N GLU A 735 56.24 -4.47 40.59
CA GLU A 735 57.10 -4.85 39.47
C GLU A 735 56.72 -6.25 38.96
N SER A 736 56.58 -6.34 37.63
CA SER A 736 56.98 -7.51 36.84
C SER A 736 56.22 -8.84 37.09
N GLN A 737 54.98 -8.91 36.65
CA GLN A 737 54.49 -10.15 36.03
C GLN A 737 53.95 -9.84 34.63
N PRO A 738 54.39 -10.57 33.58
CA PRO A 738 53.86 -10.39 32.25
C PRO A 738 52.41 -10.86 32.26
N LEU A 739 51.48 -9.91 32.27
CA LEU A 739 50.05 -10.15 32.12
C LEU A 739 49.77 -10.63 30.68
N VAL A 740 50.07 -11.90 30.42
CA VAL A 740 49.50 -12.67 29.31
C VAL A 740 48.15 -13.19 29.83
N VAL A 741 47.14 -12.31 29.85
CA VAL A 741 45.76 -12.72 30.08
C VAL A 741 44.90 -12.00 29.05
N ASP A 742 45.04 -12.46 27.80
CA ASP A 742 44.09 -12.22 26.71
C ASP A 742 42.88 -13.18 26.80
N ASP A 743 42.51 -13.62 28.01
CA ASP A 743 41.30 -14.42 28.25
C ASP A 743 40.09 -13.49 28.34
N TRP A 744 39.67 -13.01 27.17
CA TRP A 744 38.48 -12.19 27.04
C TRP A 744 37.26 -13.07 27.33
N ILE A 745 36.27 -12.50 28.01
CA ILE A 745 35.03 -13.13 28.49
C ILE A 745 34.22 -13.90 27.42
N ALA A 746 34.51 -13.67 26.13
CA ALA A 746 33.88 -14.39 25.03
C ALA A 746 34.12 -15.90 25.06
N ASP A 747 35.26 -16.37 25.58
CA ASP A 747 35.56 -17.81 25.66
C ASP A 747 34.75 -18.55 26.75
N ARG A 748 34.07 -17.83 27.66
CA ARG A 748 33.19 -18.44 28.68
C ARG A 748 31.97 -19.16 28.12
N MET A 749 31.57 -18.86 26.88
CA MET A 749 30.43 -19.53 26.22
C MET A 749 30.85 -20.73 25.37
N GLU A 750 32.13 -20.89 25.04
CA GLU A 750 32.55 -21.77 23.94
C GLU A 750 33.02 -23.17 24.40
N ASN A 751 33.47 -23.36 25.65
CA ASN A 751 33.81 -24.69 26.16
C ASN A 751 33.71 -24.84 27.71
N PRO A 752 32.51 -25.09 28.28
CA PRO A 752 32.35 -25.19 29.73
C PRO A 752 33.01 -26.44 30.36
N LEU A 753 33.39 -27.45 29.58
CA LEU A 753 33.96 -28.71 30.08
C LEU A 753 35.49 -28.67 30.28
N GLU A 754 36.20 -27.72 29.65
CA GLU A 754 37.65 -27.54 29.82
C GLU A 754 37.98 -26.43 30.84
N TYR A 755 36.97 -25.74 31.37
CA TYR A 755 37.17 -24.68 32.35
C TYR A 755 37.36 -25.28 33.75
N ASN A 756 38.60 -25.28 34.23
CA ASN A 756 38.90 -25.61 35.60
C ASN A 756 38.63 -24.36 36.45
N GLU A 757 37.52 -24.35 37.20
CA GLU A 757 37.17 -23.29 38.14
C GLU A 757 38.16 -23.25 39.32
N GLN A 758 39.39 -22.83 39.09
CA GLN A 758 40.23 -22.34 40.18
C GLN A 758 39.72 -20.95 40.54
N HIS A 759 38.83 -20.91 41.54
CA HIS A 759 38.37 -19.69 42.17
C HIS A 759 39.58 -18.83 42.56
N VAL A 760 39.75 -17.72 41.85
CA VAL A 760 40.60 -16.63 42.30
C VAL A 760 39.96 -16.14 43.61
N GLN A 761 40.65 -16.35 44.73
CA GLN A 761 40.22 -15.79 46.01
C GLN A 761 40.22 -14.28 45.87
N VAL A 762 39.02 -13.69 45.87
CA VAL A 762 38.85 -12.24 45.95
C VAL A 762 39.18 -11.85 47.41
N PRO A 763 40.22 -11.03 47.66
CA PRO A 763 40.50 -10.49 48.99
C PRO A 763 39.33 -9.62 49.45
N ILE A 764 38.84 -9.83 50.68
CA ILE A 764 37.62 -9.21 51.23
C ILE A 764 37.90 -7.80 51.81
N GLU A 765 39.05 -7.18 51.52
CA GLU A 765 39.58 -6.08 52.34
C GLU A 765 39.22 -4.64 51.92
N ASP A 766 38.10 -4.38 51.22
CA ASP A 766 37.73 -2.99 50.85
C ASP A 766 36.23 -2.64 50.89
N TYR A 767 35.47 -3.20 51.84
CA TYR A 767 34.12 -2.70 52.17
C TYR A 767 34.02 -2.27 53.63
N LEU A 768 34.65 -1.13 53.96
CA LEU A 768 34.26 -0.33 55.11
C LEU A 768 32.98 0.46 54.77
N PRO A 769 31.88 0.32 55.53
CA PRO A 769 30.69 1.12 55.32
C PRO A 769 30.98 2.60 55.64
N PRO A 770 30.44 3.55 54.87
CA PRO A 770 30.63 4.96 55.14
C PRO A 770 29.98 5.33 56.48
N ASN A 771 30.74 5.99 57.35
CA ASN A 771 30.25 6.62 58.57
C ASN A 771 29.10 7.57 58.25
N ILE A 772 27.90 7.24 58.72
CA ILE A 772 26.74 8.12 58.72
C ILE A 772 26.87 9.06 59.93
N GLU A 773 27.33 10.27 59.69
CA GLU A 773 27.09 11.39 60.61
C GLU A 773 25.60 11.76 60.54
N GLN A 774 24.93 11.74 61.69
CA GLN A 774 23.56 12.22 61.86
C GLN A 774 23.49 13.75 61.78
N PRO A 775 22.53 14.32 61.05
CA PRO A 775 21.92 15.58 61.43
C PRO A 775 20.49 15.33 61.93
N ALA A 776 20.18 16.05 63.02
CA ALA A 776 18.89 16.07 63.68
C ALA A 776 17.77 16.63 62.79
N ASN A 777 16.57 16.08 63.00
CA ASN A 777 15.23 16.66 62.85
C ASN A 777 15.06 17.87 61.92
N ASN A 778 14.25 17.69 60.87
CA ASN A 778 13.04 18.48 60.67
C ASN A 778 12.09 17.79 59.69
N ASP A 779 10.81 17.77 60.08
CA ASP A 779 9.66 17.21 59.38
C ASP A 779 9.28 17.96 58.08
N ASN A 780 8.51 17.24 57.26
CA ASN A 780 7.57 17.65 56.20
C ASN A 780 8.01 17.54 54.73
N ASP A 781 7.51 16.45 54.13
CA ASP A 781 6.85 16.33 52.82
C ASP A 781 7.56 16.83 51.56
N THR A 782 8.06 15.87 50.76
CA THR A 782 7.68 15.69 49.35
C THR A 782 8.23 14.36 48.81
N ASN A 783 7.33 13.40 48.58
CA ASN A 783 7.61 12.06 48.05
C ASN A 783 8.05 12.09 46.58
N TYR A 784 9.29 11.65 46.31
CA TYR A 784 9.78 11.26 44.97
C TYR A 784 10.12 9.76 45.03
N ILE A 785 9.33 8.92 44.35
CA ILE A 785 9.50 7.45 44.30
C ILE A 785 10.31 7.10 43.04
N PRO A 786 11.47 6.41 43.14
CA PRO A 786 12.10 5.79 41.99
C PRO A 786 11.39 4.46 41.66
N THR A 787 10.87 4.37 40.43
CA THR A 787 10.16 3.20 39.91
C THR A 787 11.15 2.10 39.50
N THR A 788 11.31 1.08 40.34
CA THR A 788 11.76 -0.26 39.91
C THR A 788 10.64 -1.23 40.23
N ALA A 789 9.89 -1.62 39.19
CA ALA A 789 8.79 -2.55 39.30
C ALA A 789 9.29 -4.00 39.15
N THR A 790 9.44 -4.68 40.27
CA THR A 790 9.54 -6.14 40.35
C THR A 790 8.10 -6.68 40.51
N TYR A 791 7.57 -7.38 39.50
CA TYR A 791 6.38 -8.23 39.60
C TYR A 791 6.86 -9.67 39.83
N GLY A 792 6.35 -10.51 40.74
CA GLY A 792 5.37 -10.34 41.81
C GLY A 792 5.33 -11.65 42.62
N SER A 793 5.16 -11.55 43.94
CA SER A 793 4.71 -12.66 44.79
C SER A 793 3.93 -12.11 45.98
N THR A 794 2.63 -12.43 45.98
CA THR A 794 1.70 -12.67 47.11
C THR A 794 1.46 -11.57 48.16
N ASN A 795 0.18 -11.36 48.56
CA ASN A 795 -0.29 -11.82 49.87
C ASN A 795 -1.80 -11.64 50.13
N ASN A 796 -2.37 -12.71 50.71
CA ASN A 796 -3.53 -12.73 51.59
C ASN A 796 -3.46 -11.63 52.67
N PRO A 797 -4.60 -11.15 53.19
CA PRO A 797 -4.62 -10.41 54.44
C PRO A 797 -4.52 -11.36 55.64
N THR A 798 -3.54 -11.09 56.50
CA THR A 798 -3.40 -11.62 57.85
C THR A 798 -4.51 -11.11 58.77
N VAL A 799 -5.18 -12.06 59.40
CA VAL A 799 -5.96 -11.90 60.63
C VAL A 799 -4.99 -11.72 61.81
N GLN A 800 -5.20 -10.69 62.63
CA GLN A 800 -4.79 -10.71 64.03
C GLN A 800 -6.03 -10.54 64.91
N GLN A 801 -6.28 -11.61 65.67
CA GLN A 801 -7.17 -11.65 66.81
C GLN A 801 -6.63 -10.72 67.91
N GLN A 802 -7.52 -9.99 68.58
CA GLN A 802 -7.53 -9.85 70.03
C GLN A 802 -8.86 -9.22 70.49
N LEU A 803 -9.57 -9.98 71.33
CA LEU A 803 -10.78 -9.71 72.12
C LEU A 803 -12.12 -9.53 71.39
#